data_AF-A0A135WD42-F1
#
_entry.id   AF-A0A135WD42-F1
#
_cell.length_a   1.000
_cell.length_b   1.000
_cell.length_c   1.000
_cell.angle_alpha   90.00
_cell.angle_beta   90.00
_cell.angle_gamma   90.00
#
_symmetry.space_group_name_H-M   'P 1'
#
loop_
_entity.id
_entity.type
_entity.pdbx_description
1 polymer ?
#
loop_
_entity_poly.entity_id
_entity_poly.type
_entity_poly.pdbx_seq_one_letter_code
_entity_poly.pdbx_strand_id
1 'polypeptide(L)'
;MKLFSRFLFLFIGISVYAQIPPGVPSGSYQEGVKVPGYGMPSSGGGMTIYQENKKYGVKNSGKITVAPQYDKLDFAMTSLIATKNNLKGVIDGNGKILLPLKYDDIQTDRVFFICKKGKTTEIFSSDLKPFVKGDFSRIILYNNEILVTEDYDGGQSFIFSNGTVVKNKYAEATVYNNLVVVKMNDKLGILKDGKDISGFVYDDLYFQRNMYDTKPKANKGITEIREGAKYLIGVKDKKFGLINHLGKTVLPFDYDKINLDYDKKSYYTFKNNQIGIFINETTKLEPQFKSVEKRDNNYIVSKSNKYVLLNTSLQQNPNLESDAPIETLLSSKFLKIKKNGKYGLTDNNGSLLIPFEYDGFDYLDYDRQHLITVKNNDKAGLFDLNQKKLIIPVAYEFLSDNDDFIIGFFKDKTSLFNYSGQKILTDDYDSVASSKTENSSVYFVGKDNLYTVITKDQKILMKDILSYRYIYNEDLLINPFLSNRISMMALQHKNGKYALFNEFEKKTVSNFEYDNIVQKYTADQLYFIVVKNKKYGVVDAQNKIIVDFIYDEMSFNKVYSGIQPLAFVAKKDNKYGIIGFNSTVWTPFKYDGLEKISEENLFKAKTGKTYQIINYKNEILNKNSFDDIAGFEGKQALTFSKGMMRVISNKGEFTGIEEKMQPHEGYKTFDELKLAFIQAMDSKDDEALKIFVKKTAPSPHILYFLKNNMFTREELYINESGLQHINKKYFEDLREFKYSMWNSIYNQNSLRKITDFTIHSRGFVTNARTEDHAFGDTRFLESVLRDAIKINGFWISSYFMSRKF
;
A
#
# COMPACT_ATOMS: atom_id res chain seq x y z
N MET A 1 -15.21 -6.56 -10.54
CA MET A 1 -15.57 -7.65 -9.61
C MET A 1 -14.27 -8.28 -9.11
N LYS A 2 -14.19 -8.49 -7.80
CA LYS A 2 -13.06 -8.91 -6.95
C LYS A 2 -12.11 -7.81 -6.45
N LEU A 3 -12.14 -7.70 -5.12
CA LEU A 3 -11.60 -6.71 -4.20
C LEU A 3 -10.08 -6.82 -4.06
N PHE A 4 -9.41 -5.68 -3.93
CA PHE A 4 -8.05 -5.58 -3.38
C PHE A 4 -8.14 -5.15 -1.92
N SER A 5 -7.93 -6.09 -1.00
CA SER A 5 -7.72 -5.81 0.42
C SER A 5 -6.22 -5.57 0.66
N ARG A 6 -5.89 -4.38 1.17
CA ARG A 6 -4.55 -4.01 1.67
C ARG A 6 -4.18 -4.90 2.87
N PHE A 7 -3.02 -5.56 2.81
CA PHE A 7 -2.38 -6.17 3.98
C PHE A 7 -1.11 -5.38 4.32
N LEU A 8 -1.14 -4.78 5.51
CA LEU A 8 -0.04 -4.14 6.20
C LEU A 8 0.72 -5.23 6.98
N PHE A 9 1.98 -5.51 6.64
CA PHE A 9 2.82 -6.42 7.41
C PHE A 9 3.50 -5.63 8.54
N LEU A 10 3.01 -5.82 9.77
CA LEU A 10 3.72 -5.45 11.00
C LEU A 10 4.53 -6.66 11.49
N PHE A 11 5.81 -6.41 11.78
CA PHE A 11 6.74 -7.34 12.44
C PHE A 11 6.19 -7.78 13.81
N ILE A 12 6.19 -9.09 14.08
CA ILE A 12 6.00 -9.66 15.43
C ILE A 12 7.31 -10.29 15.88
N GLY A 13 7.92 -9.68 16.89
CA GLY A 13 8.95 -10.29 17.73
C GLY A 13 8.35 -11.25 18.75
N ILE A 14 9.16 -12.23 19.14
CA ILE A 14 8.83 -13.41 19.93
C ILE A 14 8.35 -13.09 21.35
N SER A 15 7.42 -13.94 21.82
CA SER A 15 6.67 -13.95 23.08
C SER A 15 7.51 -14.19 24.35
N VAL A 16 7.08 -13.60 25.48
CA VAL A 16 7.26 -14.16 26.84
C VAL A 16 5.92 -14.06 27.58
N TYR A 17 5.52 -15.16 28.22
CA TYR A 17 4.28 -15.36 28.99
C TYR A 17 4.31 -14.66 30.36
N ALA A 18 3.17 -14.10 30.80
CA ALA A 18 2.58 -14.31 32.13
C ALA A 18 1.15 -13.70 32.22
N GLN A 19 0.32 -14.31 33.08
CA GLN A 19 -1.15 -14.31 33.17
C GLN A 19 -1.79 -12.99 33.67
N ILE A 20 -3.10 -12.75 33.43
CA ILE A 20 -4.29 -12.84 34.35
C ILE A 20 -5.45 -12.04 33.65
N PRO A 21 -6.79 -12.11 33.92
CA PRO A 21 -7.73 -13.04 34.61
C PRO A 21 -8.97 -13.44 33.74
N PRO A 22 -9.92 -14.28 34.25
CA PRO A 22 -11.30 -14.33 33.76
C PRO A 22 -12.21 -13.36 34.54
N GLY A 23 -13.16 -12.69 33.87
CA GLY A 23 -14.26 -12.03 34.60
C GLY A 23 -15.14 -11.01 33.85
N VAL A 24 -16.22 -11.52 33.24
CA VAL A 24 -17.59 -10.95 33.20
C VAL A 24 -17.90 -9.83 32.16
N PRO A 25 -19.11 -9.84 31.53
CA PRO A 25 -19.33 -9.34 30.18
C PRO A 25 -20.02 -7.97 30.04
N SER A 26 -19.95 -7.51 28.80
CA SER A 26 -20.56 -6.38 28.10
C SER A 26 -21.98 -5.95 28.49
N GLY A 27 -22.17 -4.63 28.55
CA GLY A 27 -23.45 -3.93 28.49
C GLY A 27 -23.30 -2.53 27.87
N SER A 28 -23.52 -2.47 26.55
CA SER A 28 -24.02 -1.35 25.72
C SER A 28 -23.41 0.07 25.76
N TYR A 29 -22.70 0.37 24.65
CA TYR A 29 -22.80 1.54 23.75
C TYR A 29 -22.64 2.99 24.27
N GLN A 30 -21.44 3.52 23.99
CA GLN A 30 -21.13 4.89 23.51
C GLN A 30 -21.83 5.18 22.14
N GLU A 31 -21.95 6.38 21.56
CA GLU A 31 -21.35 7.73 21.66
C GLU A 31 -22.34 8.65 20.88
N GLY A 32 -22.56 9.94 21.17
CA GLY A 32 -21.61 11.04 21.05
C GLY A 32 -21.81 11.82 19.73
N VAL A 33 -22.36 13.04 19.79
CA VAL A 33 -22.07 14.11 18.82
C VAL A 33 -21.78 15.40 19.59
N LYS A 34 -20.54 15.89 19.43
CA LYS A 34 -20.06 17.21 19.86
C LYS A 34 -20.21 18.20 18.72
N VAL A 35 -20.75 19.40 18.97
CA VAL A 35 -20.20 20.76 18.65
C VAL A 35 -21.12 21.83 19.29
N PRO A 36 -20.78 23.14 19.41
CA PRO A 36 -19.58 23.85 19.90
C PRO A 36 -19.85 24.53 21.27
N GLY A 37 -18.77 25.00 21.91
CA GLY A 37 -18.77 25.56 23.26
C GLY A 37 -19.64 26.80 23.46
N TYR A 38 -20.47 26.74 24.51
CA TYR A 38 -20.64 27.87 25.42
C TYR A 38 -19.87 27.50 26.68
N GLY A 39 -18.90 28.34 27.03
CA GLY A 39 -18.14 28.16 28.25
C GLY A 39 -19.08 28.01 29.45
N MET A 40 -19.01 26.86 30.12
CA MET A 40 -19.10 26.90 31.57
C MET A 40 -18.05 27.91 32.03
N PRO A 41 -18.36 28.83 32.98
CA PRO A 41 -17.32 29.67 33.54
C PRO A 41 -16.29 28.75 34.19
N SER A 42 -15.18 28.55 33.49
CA SER A 42 -13.98 27.92 34.01
C SER A 42 -13.44 28.83 35.10
N SER A 43 -13.28 28.23 36.29
CA SER A 43 -12.34 28.63 37.35
C SER A 43 -12.34 30.11 37.77
N GLY A 44 -13.11 30.42 38.82
CA GLY A 44 -12.95 31.66 39.58
C GLY A 44 -14.26 32.21 40.15
N GLY A 45 -14.85 31.52 41.14
CA GLY A 45 -15.85 32.12 42.02
C GLY A 45 -17.33 32.06 41.61
N GLY A 46 -17.78 31.02 40.91
CA GLY A 46 -19.19 30.86 40.51
C GLY A 46 -20.17 30.57 41.66
N MET A 47 -21.46 30.79 41.38
CA MET A 47 -22.60 30.50 42.26
C MET A 47 -22.67 29.01 42.60
N THR A 48 -22.74 28.67 43.89
CA THR A 48 -22.86 27.30 44.40
C THR A 48 -24.01 27.19 45.40
N ILE A 49 -24.70 26.05 45.39
CA ILE A 49 -25.75 25.74 46.35
C ILE A 49 -25.12 24.98 47.52
N TYR A 50 -25.45 25.35 48.76
CA TYR A 50 -25.00 24.63 49.96
C TYR A 50 -26.17 24.34 50.90
N GLN A 51 -26.01 23.34 51.76
CA GLN A 51 -27.04 22.86 52.67
C GLN A 51 -26.56 22.93 54.12
N GLU A 52 -27.43 23.41 55.01
CA GLU A 52 -27.21 23.44 56.45
C GLU A 52 -28.58 23.27 57.15
N ASN A 53 -28.65 22.48 58.23
CA ASN A 53 -29.90 22.23 58.96
C ASN A 53 -31.09 21.81 58.07
N LYS A 54 -30.83 20.97 57.05
CA LYS A 54 -31.81 20.51 56.03
C LYS A 54 -32.41 21.62 55.15
N LYS A 55 -31.91 22.85 55.21
CA LYS A 55 -32.29 23.96 54.32
C LYS A 55 -31.14 24.29 53.37
N TYR A 56 -31.48 24.86 52.22
CA TYR A 56 -30.52 25.25 51.18
C TYR A 56 -30.34 26.76 51.12
N GLY A 57 -29.09 27.16 50.90
CA GLY A 57 -28.64 28.54 50.68
C GLY A 57 -27.70 28.62 49.48
N VAL A 58 -27.22 29.83 49.17
CA VAL A 58 -26.36 30.13 48.03
C VAL A 58 -25.07 30.75 48.51
N LYS A 59 -23.94 30.29 47.95
CA LYS A 59 -22.65 30.95 48.03
C LYS A 59 -22.27 31.48 46.66
N ASN A 60 -21.81 32.72 46.59
CA ASN A 60 -21.21 33.26 45.37
C ASN A 60 -19.76 33.59 45.67
N SER A 61 -18.84 33.06 44.86
CA SER A 61 -17.39 33.16 45.13
C SER A 61 -16.98 32.73 46.56
N GLY A 62 -17.64 31.72 47.12
CA GLY A 62 -17.37 31.20 48.47
C GLY A 62 -18.02 31.98 49.62
N LYS A 63 -18.53 33.21 49.39
CA LYS A 63 -19.28 33.99 50.38
C LYS A 63 -20.75 33.61 50.37
N ILE A 64 -21.33 33.41 51.56
CA ILE A 64 -22.78 33.19 51.70
C ILE A 64 -23.51 34.45 51.23
N THR A 65 -24.26 34.35 50.14
CA THR A 65 -25.12 35.40 49.61
C THR A 65 -26.57 35.19 50.01
N VAL A 66 -26.98 33.93 50.19
CA VAL A 66 -28.32 33.56 50.66
C VAL A 66 -28.15 32.54 51.79
N ALA A 67 -28.54 32.91 53.00
CA ALA A 67 -28.52 32.00 54.14
C ALA A 67 -29.50 30.82 53.93
N PRO A 68 -29.28 29.65 54.56
CA PRO A 68 -30.06 28.44 54.31
C PRO A 68 -31.50 28.63 54.79
N GLN A 69 -32.43 28.75 53.85
CA GLN A 69 -33.84 29.05 54.16
C GLN A 69 -34.85 28.37 53.23
N TYR A 70 -34.38 27.77 52.14
CA TYR A 70 -35.23 27.09 51.15
C TYR A 70 -35.25 25.59 51.42
N ASP A 71 -36.38 24.95 51.14
CA ASP A 71 -36.52 23.50 51.20
C ASP A 71 -35.70 22.82 50.09
N LYS A 72 -35.56 23.50 48.94
CA LYS A 72 -34.75 23.05 47.81
C LYS A 72 -34.32 24.24 46.94
N LEU A 73 -33.13 24.15 46.34
CA LEU A 73 -32.65 25.01 45.27
C LEU A 73 -32.18 24.15 44.10
N ASP A 74 -32.60 24.48 42.88
CA ASP A 74 -32.17 23.82 41.63
C ASP A 74 -31.65 24.89 40.65
N PHE A 75 -30.53 24.63 39.96
CA PHE A 75 -30.02 25.53 38.93
C PHE A 75 -30.95 25.57 37.71
N ALA A 76 -31.26 26.79 37.26
CA ALA A 76 -32.13 27.04 36.10
C ALA A 76 -31.58 28.21 35.27
N MET A 77 -30.97 27.88 34.14
CA MET A 77 -30.29 28.84 33.26
C MET A 77 -29.24 29.67 34.03
N THR A 78 -29.42 30.99 34.12
CA THR A 78 -28.56 31.91 34.89
C THR A 78 -29.07 32.20 36.31
N SER A 79 -30.11 31.46 36.76
CA SER A 79 -30.86 31.70 38.00
C SER A 79 -31.06 30.39 38.79
N LEU A 80 -31.84 30.45 39.88
CA LEU A 80 -32.16 29.31 40.74
C LEU A 80 -33.67 29.18 40.90
N ILE A 81 -34.20 27.96 40.76
CA ILE A 81 -35.57 27.64 41.19
C ILE A 81 -35.53 27.37 42.69
N ALA A 82 -36.27 28.17 43.45
CA ALA A 82 -36.33 28.10 44.90
C ALA A 82 -37.66 27.52 45.37
N THR A 83 -37.60 26.48 46.20
CA THR A 83 -38.77 25.85 46.82
C THR A 83 -38.83 26.22 48.30
N LYS A 84 -39.97 26.75 48.76
CA LYS A 84 -40.25 27.03 50.18
C LYS A 84 -41.72 26.77 50.47
N ASN A 85 -42.02 25.96 51.49
CA ASN A 85 -43.37 25.57 51.87
C ASN A 85 -44.18 24.98 50.69
N ASN A 86 -43.56 24.08 49.93
CA ASN A 86 -44.09 23.45 48.71
C ASN A 86 -44.38 24.39 47.53
N LEU A 87 -44.13 25.70 47.65
CA LEU A 87 -44.25 26.65 46.55
C LEU A 87 -42.89 26.96 45.95
N LYS A 88 -42.87 27.09 44.63
CA LYS A 88 -41.68 27.38 43.83
C LYS A 88 -41.72 28.80 43.28
N GLY A 89 -40.54 29.40 43.18
CA GLY A 89 -40.27 30.69 42.56
C GLY A 89 -38.88 30.67 41.93
N VAL A 90 -38.47 31.78 41.32
CA VAL A 90 -37.13 31.93 40.73
C VAL A 90 -36.39 33.04 41.46
N ILE A 91 -35.14 32.80 41.83
CA ILE A 91 -34.28 33.77 42.49
C ILE A 91 -32.96 33.92 41.74
N ASP A 92 -32.30 35.07 41.88
CA ASP A 92 -30.91 35.23 41.44
C ASP A 92 -29.92 34.65 42.48
N GLY A 93 -28.62 34.66 42.15
CA GLY A 93 -27.56 34.18 43.04
C GLY A 93 -27.35 35.02 44.31
N ASN A 94 -28.02 36.17 44.43
CA ASN A 94 -28.01 37.04 45.60
C ASN A 94 -29.30 36.92 46.44
N GLY A 95 -30.24 36.04 46.03
CA GLY A 95 -31.50 35.83 46.72
C GLY A 95 -32.61 36.80 46.35
N LYS A 96 -32.41 37.66 45.34
CA LYS A 96 -33.49 38.50 44.81
C LYS A 96 -34.53 37.61 44.17
N ILE A 97 -35.78 37.74 44.61
CA ILE A 97 -36.92 37.04 44.01
C ILE A 97 -37.19 37.64 42.63
N LEU A 98 -36.92 36.85 41.57
CA LEU A 98 -37.20 37.19 40.18
C LEU A 98 -38.61 36.74 39.77
N LEU A 99 -39.03 35.55 40.21
CA LEU A 99 -40.42 35.10 40.17
C LEU A 99 -40.89 34.73 41.59
N PRO A 100 -42.05 35.23 42.05
CA PRO A 100 -42.54 34.97 43.40
C PRO A 100 -42.76 33.48 43.66
N LEU A 101 -42.52 33.04 44.90
CA LEU A 101 -42.76 31.67 45.36
C LEU A 101 -44.26 31.40 45.53
N LYS A 102 -44.97 31.31 44.40
CA LYS A 102 -46.44 31.15 44.34
C LYS A 102 -46.89 30.01 43.42
N TYR A 103 -45.94 29.30 42.81
CA TYR A 103 -46.20 28.27 41.81
C TYR A 103 -46.09 26.89 42.45
N ASP A 104 -46.96 25.97 42.04
CA ASP A 104 -46.91 24.57 42.50
C ASP A 104 -45.74 23.84 41.85
N ASP A 105 -45.43 24.20 40.60
CA ASP A 105 -44.29 23.64 39.87
C ASP A 105 -43.64 24.69 38.95
N ILE A 106 -42.33 24.59 38.76
CA ILE A 106 -41.58 25.38 37.79
C ILE A 106 -40.66 24.41 37.05
N GLN A 107 -40.84 24.34 35.74
CA GLN A 107 -39.99 23.60 34.82
C GLN A 107 -39.26 24.59 33.94
N THR A 108 -38.03 24.28 33.55
CA THR A 108 -37.24 25.13 32.66
C THR A 108 -36.63 24.27 31.57
N ASP A 109 -36.51 24.84 30.38
CA ASP A 109 -35.61 24.35 29.34
C ASP A 109 -34.56 25.42 29.00
N ARG A 110 -33.93 25.35 27.82
CA ARG A 110 -32.91 26.32 27.40
C ARG A 110 -33.48 27.69 27.03
N VAL A 111 -34.80 27.85 26.93
CA VAL A 111 -35.46 29.04 26.35
C VAL A 111 -36.58 29.61 27.24
N PHE A 112 -37.29 28.77 28.00
CA PHE A 112 -38.48 29.18 28.77
C PHE A 112 -38.50 28.68 30.22
N PHE A 113 -39.16 29.45 31.08
CA PHE A 113 -39.65 29.03 32.39
C PHE A 113 -41.16 28.75 32.30
N ILE A 114 -41.56 27.56 32.71
CA ILE A 114 -42.94 27.06 32.67
C ILE A 114 -43.42 26.98 34.11
N CYS A 115 -44.22 27.96 34.54
CA CYS A 115 -44.62 28.12 35.93
C CYS A 115 -46.10 27.75 36.10
N LYS A 116 -46.38 26.68 36.85
CA LYS A 116 -47.73 26.14 37.06
C LYS A 116 -48.31 26.61 38.38
N LYS A 117 -49.56 27.11 38.35
CA LYS A 117 -50.35 27.47 39.53
C LYS A 117 -51.78 26.96 39.35
N GLY A 118 -52.13 25.87 40.02
CA GLY A 118 -53.36 25.12 39.81
C GLY A 118 -53.44 24.59 38.38
N LYS A 119 -54.49 24.98 37.66
CA LYS A 119 -54.69 24.68 36.23
C LYS A 119 -54.14 25.76 35.29
N THR A 120 -53.56 26.82 35.83
CA THR A 120 -53.06 27.93 35.02
C THR A 120 -51.54 27.85 34.92
N THR A 121 -51.04 27.93 33.69
CA THR A 121 -49.61 27.91 33.37
C THR A 121 -49.21 29.30 32.86
N GLU A 122 -48.22 29.90 33.51
CA GLU A 122 -47.57 31.13 33.09
C GLU A 122 -46.19 30.76 32.51
N ILE A 123 -45.97 31.07 31.24
CA ILE A 123 -44.69 30.83 30.55
C ILE A 123 -43.96 32.17 30.47
N PHE A 124 -42.69 32.15 30.86
CA PHE A 124 -41.79 33.28 30.77
C PHE A 124 -40.63 32.94 29.83
N SER A 125 -40.14 33.93 29.08
CA SER A 125 -38.88 33.80 28.35
C SER A 125 -37.69 33.63 29.30
N SER A 126 -36.53 33.28 28.76
CA SER A 126 -35.28 33.14 29.51
C SER A 126 -34.84 34.40 30.30
N ASP A 127 -35.25 35.59 29.87
CA ASP A 127 -35.07 36.86 30.58
C ASP A 127 -36.21 37.18 31.56
N LEU A 128 -37.07 36.19 31.85
CA LEU A 128 -38.21 36.22 32.77
C LEU A 128 -39.30 37.25 32.42
N LYS A 129 -39.40 37.67 31.14
CA LYS A 129 -40.56 38.44 30.67
C LYS A 129 -41.76 37.51 30.48
N PRO A 130 -42.97 37.93 30.89
CA PRO A 130 -44.18 37.15 30.62
C PRO A 130 -44.31 36.92 29.11
N PHE A 131 -44.38 35.66 28.69
CA PHE A 131 -44.54 35.28 27.30
C PHE A 131 -46.00 34.96 26.99
N VAL A 132 -46.59 34.01 27.72
CA VAL A 132 -48.00 33.66 27.58
C VAL A 132 -48.56 33.12 28.89
N LYS A 133 -49.86 33.29 29.10
CA LYS A 133 -50.61 32.72 30.23
C LYS A 133 -51.82 31.99 29.69
N GLY A 134 -52.03 30.75 30.13
CA GLY A 134 -53.19 29.95 29.73
C GLY A 134 -53.25 28.62 30.48
N ASP A 135 -54.30 27.84 30.19
CA ASP A 135 -54.56 26.57 30.88
C ASP A 135 -53.94 25.40 30.13
N PHE A 136 -52.61 25.30 30.20
CA PHE A 136 -51.80 24.30 29.50
C PHE A 136 -51.23 23.26 30.47
N SER A 137 -51.38 21.97 30.16
CA SER A 137 -50.87 20.87 30.99
C SER A 137 -49.36 20.65 30.82
N ARG A 138 -48.82 20.79 29.60
CA ARG A 138 -47.37 20.76 29.29
C ARG A 138 -47.05 21.36 27.92
N ILE A 139 -45.78 21.67 27.68
CA ILE A 139 -45.26 22.00 26.34
C ILE A 139 -44.91 20.69 25.61
N ILE A 140 -45.37 20.56 24.37
CA ILE A 140 -45.11 19.42 23.48
C ILE A 140 -43.88 19.69 22.62
N LEU A 141 -43.77 20.91 22.07
CA LEU A 141 -42.82 21.27 21.03
C LEU A 141 -42.61 22.77 21.01
N TYR A 142 -41.41 23.25 20.66
CA TYR A 142 -41.18 24.67 20.50
C TYR A 142 -39.99 24.95 19.59
N ASN A 143 -40.08 26.01 18.81
CA ASN A 143 -38.92 26.65 18.16
C ASN A 143 -38.83 28.12 18.59
N ASN A 144 -37.98 28.92 17.95
CA ASN A 144 -37.80 30.33 18.31
C ASN A 144 -39.06 31.19 18.11
N GLU A 145 -40.04 30.71 17.36
CA GLU A 145 -41.20 31.50 16.90
C GLU A 145 -42.55 30.91 17.31
N ILE A 146 -42.64 29.61 17.58
CA ILE A 146 -43.89 28.89 17.83
C ILE A 146 -43.69 27.85 18.94
N LEU A 147 -44.56 27.88 19.94
CA LEU A 147 -44.74 26.80 20.92
C LEU A 147 -45.99 25.99 20.61
N VAL A 148 -45.96 24.75 21.02
CA VAL A 148 -47.07 23.81 20.97
C VAL A 148 -47.28 23.28 22.37
N THR A 149 -48.50 23.40 22.88
CA THR A 149 -48.87 22.93 24.21
C THR A 149 -49.91 21.83 24.14
N GLU A 150 -49.94 20.98 25.17
CA GLU A 150 -51.11 20.15 25.51
C GLU A 150 -51.95 20.94 26.52
N ASP A 151 -53.25 20.98 26.31
CA ASP A 151 -54.22 21.66 27.17
C ASP A 151 -54.69 20.68 28.26
N TYR A 152 -55.29 21.15 29.35
CA TYR A 152 -55.79 20.26 30.41
C TYR A 152 -56.98 19.39 30.00
N ASP A 153 -57.68 19.73 28.90
CA ASP A 153 -58.76 18.93 28.33
C ASP A 153 -58.26 17.88 27.32
N GLY A 154 -56.93 17.72 27.19
CA GLY A 154 -56.29 16.82 26.24
C GLY A 154 -56.19 17.36 24.81
N GLY A 155 -56.65 18.60 24.57
CA GLY A 155 -56.43 19.32 23.33
C GLY A 155 -54.96 19.76 23.15
N GLN A 156 -54.64 20.34 22.00
CA GLN A 156 -53.34 20.97 21.75
C GLN A 156 -53.55 22.42 21.33
N SER A 157 -52.59 23.30 21.61
CA SER A 157 -52.63 24.71 21.18
C SER A 157 -51.30 25.16 20.58
N PHE A 158 -51.35 25.95 19.52
CA PHE A 158 -50.19 26.66 18.95
C PHE A 158 -50.11 28.05 19.57
N ILE A 159 -48.91 28.45 19.99
CA ILE A 159 -48.65 29.77 20.57
C ILE A 159 -47.57 30.42 19.71
N PHE A 160 -47.94 31.47 19.00
CA PHE A 160 -47.04 32.21 18.13
C PHE A 160 -46.26 33.25 18.93
N SER A 161 -45.07 33.65 18.46
CA SER A 161 -44.20 34.64 19.10
C SER A 161 -44.84 36.01 19.30
N ASN A 162 -45.87 36.33 18.52
CA ASN A 162 -46.70 37.51 18.70
C ASN A 162 -47.73 37.41 19.86
N GLY A 163 -47.73 36.30 20.62
CA GLY A 163 -48.65 36.02 21.72
C GLY A 163 -49.99 35.39 21.32
N THR A 164 -50.24 35.17 20.03
CA THR A 164 -51.50 34.58 19.55
C THR A 164 -51.55 33.10 19.91
N VAL A 165 -52.62 32.70 20.60
CA VAL A 165 -52.89 31.29 20.95
C VAL A 165 -53.99 30.76 20.03
N VAL A 166 -53.72 29.66 19.33
CA VAL A 166 -54.67 28.98 18.44
C VAL A 166 -54.86 27.55 18.90
N LYS A 167 -56.06 27.21 19.37
CA LYS A 167 -56.41 25.82 19.69
C LYS A 167 -56.36 24.96 18.43
N ASN A 168 -55.59 23.87 18.47
CA ASN A 168 -55.42 22.95 17.36
C ASN A 168 -56.71 22.16 17.13
N LYS A 169 -57.40 22.52 16.05
CA LYS A 169 -58.60 21.83 15.54
C LYS A 169 -58.32 21.02 14.27
N TYR A 170 -57.05 20.96 13.85
CA TYR A 170 -56.66 20.40 12.56
C TYR A 170 -56.27 18.93 12.73
N ALA A 171 -56.57 18.12 11.73
CA ALA A 171 -56.28 16.68 11.76
C ALA A 171 -54.76 16.41 11.81
N GLU A 172 -53.99 17.26 11.13
CA GLU A 172 -52.53 17.21 11.07
C GLU A 172 -51.98 18.63 11.17
N ALA A 173 -50.84 18.80 11.86
CA ALA A 173 -50.14 20.07 11.94
C ALA A 173 -48.63 19.88 12.07
N THR A 174 -47.86 20.70 11.34
CA THR A 174 -46.39 20.67 11.29
C THR A 174 -45.86 22.08 11.47
N VAL A 175 -44.91 22.26 12.39
CA VAL A 175 -44.30 23.57 12.67
C VAL A 175 -43.03 23.72 11.82
N TYR A 176 -42.96 24.79 11.02
CA TYR A 176 -41.82 25.12 10.15
C TYR A 176 -41.45 26.60 10.29
N ASN A 177 -40.30 26.90 10.91
CA ASN A 177 -39.91 28.27 11.26
C ASN A 177 -41.06 29.02 11.98
N ASN A 178 -41.50 30.16 11.45
CA ASN A 178 -42.63 30.95 11.94
C ASN A 178 -43.98 30.60 11.27
N LEU A 179 -44.08 29.43 10.64
CA LEU A 179 -45.29 28.94 9.98
C LEU A 179 -45.78 27.63 10.62
N VAL A 180 -47.09 27.39 10.60
CA VAL A 180 -47.68 26.07 10.90
C VAL A 180 -48.41 25.58 9.67
N VAL A 181 -47.95 24.47 9.09
CA VAL A 181 -48.67 23.77 8.03
C VAL A 181 -49.77 22.94 8.68
N VAL A 182 -51.01 23.14 8.29
CA VAL A 182 -52.18 22.49 8.90
C VAL A 182 -53.06 21.84 7.84
N LYS A 183 -53.74 20.75 8.17
CA LYS A 183 -54.64 20.02 7.26
C LYS A 183 -56.10 20.16 7.66
N MET A 184 -56.96 20.54 6.70
CA MET A 184 -58.41 20.64 6.85
C MET A 184 -59.09 20.18 5.55
N ASN A 185 -60.07 19.27 5.63
CA ASN A 185 -60.82 18.76 4.48
C ASN A 185 -59.93 18.27 3.32
N ASP A 186 -58.94 17.43 3.64
CA ASP A 186 -57.94 16.87 2.70
C ASP A 186 -57.04 17.87 1.96
N LYS A 187 -57.12 19.16 2.28
CA LYS A 187 -56.21 20.19 1.79
C LYS A 187 -55.34 20.74 2.91
N LEU A 188 -54.15 21.20 2.53
CA LEU A 188 -53.20 21.82 3.44
C LEU A 188 -53.23 23.34 3.32
N GLY A 189 -53.10 24.00 4.47
CA GLY A 189 -53.01 25.45 4.62
C GLY A 189 -51.80 25.85 5.48
N ILE A 190 -51.51 27.14 5.49
CA ILE A 190 -50.39 27.73 6.23
C ILE A 190 -50.94 28.74 7.21
N LEU A 191 -50.69 28.52 8.50
CA LEU A 191 -50.90 29.51 9.53
C LEU A 191 -49.63 30.33 9.73
N LYS A 192 -49.77 31.65 9.71
CA LYS A 192 -48.76 32.61 10.13
C LYS A 192 -49.39 33.52 11.17
N ASP A 193 -48.71 33.73 12.29
CA ASP A 193 -49.21 34.64 13.35
C ASP A 193 -50.63 34.29 13.82
N GLY A 194 -50.97 32.99 13.80
CA GLY A 194 -52.29 32.46 14.17
C GLY A 194 -53.38 32.54 13.10
N LYS A 195 -53.11 33.08 11.90
CA LYS A 195 -54.09 33.21 10.82
C LYS A 195 -53.72 32.36 9.61
N ASP A 196 -54.70 31.75 8.96
CA ASP A 196 -54.49 31.13 7.64
C ASP A 196 -54.20 32.21 6.60
N ILE A 197 -53.12 32.02 5.86
CA ILE A 197 -52.66 32.93 4.80
C ILE A 197 -52.71 32.30 3.40
N SER A 198 -53.23 31.07 3.29
CA SER A 198 -53.24 30.31 2.03
C SER A 198 -54.63 29.89 1.54
N GLY A 199 -55.65 29.87 2.40
CA GLY A 199 -57.00 29.44 2.04
C GLY A 199 -57.14 27.93 1.82
N PHE A 200 -56.27 27.10 2.42
CA PHE A 200 -56.29 25.64 2.28
C PHE A 200 -56.35 25.13 0.84
N VAL A 201 -55.42 25.61 0.00
CA VAL A 201 -55.42 25.32 -1.45
C VAL A 201 -54.45 24.21 -1.87
N TYR A 202 -53.57 23.75 -0.98
CA TYR A 202 -52.47 22.86 -1.36
C TYR A 202 -52.86 21.38 -1.25
N ASP A 203 -52.47 20.60 -2.25
CA ASP A 203 -52.58 19.13 -2.24
C ASP A 203 -51.55 18.52 -1.29
N ASP A 204 -50.35 19.12 -1.24
CA ASP A 204 -49.27 18.73 -0.35
C ASP A 204 -48.43 19.96 0.02
N LEU A 205 -47.89 19.97 1.24
CA LEU A 205 -47.00 21.01 1.74
C LEU A 205 -45.99 20.35 2.65
N TYR A 206 -44.76 20.27 2.16
CA TYR A 206 -43.73 19.58 2.88
C TYR A 206 -42.38 20.25 2.67
N PHE A 207 -41.43 19.73 3.41
CA PHE A 207 -40.03 20.00 3.30
C PHE A 207 -39.41 18.64 3.04
N GLN A 208 -38.49 18.57 2.09
CA GLN A 208 -37.80 17.31 1.86
C GLN A 208 -36.89 17.07 3.10
N ARG A 209 -36.95 15.85 3.70
CA ARG A 209 -35.94 15.34 4.66
C ARG A 209 -34.94 14.41 3.97
N ASN A 210 -33.71 14.36 4.49
CA ASN A 210 -32.61 13.54 3.99
C ASN A 210 -33.06 12.09 3.68
N MET A 211 -32.52 11.48 2.63
CA MET A 211 -32.91 10.16 2.06
C MET A 211 -32.80 8.97 3.03
N TYR A 212 -32.28 9.16 4.25
CA TYR A 212 -32.10 8.12 5.26
C TYR A 212 -33.18 8.08 6.34
N ASP A 213 -34.14 9.00 6.33
CA ASP A 213 -35.25 8.96 7.27
C ASP A 213 -36.48 8.34 6.62
N THR A 214 -36.78 7.09 7.02
CA THR A 214 -38.04 6.42 6.67
C THR A 214 -39.21 7.33 7.01
N LYS A 215 -40.23 7.37 6.13
CA LYS A 215 -41.51 8.09 6.31
C LYS A 215 -41.87 8.20 7.80
N PRO A 216 -42.24 9.39 8.32
CA PRO A 216 -42.84 9.44 9.64
C PRO A 216 -43.99 8.44 9.63
N LYS A 217 -43.90 7.39 10.47
CA LYS A 217 -45.08 6.59 10.78
C LYS A 217 -46.13 7.59 11.23
N ALA A 218 -47.34 7.49 10.67
CA ALA A 218 -48.49 8.28 11.06
C ALA A 218 -48.76 8.08 12.56
N ASN A 219 -48.04 8.82 13.40
CA ASN A 219 -48.33 8.99 14.80
C ASN A 219 -48.92 10.38 14.90
N LYS A 220 -50.18 10.45 15.31
CA LYS A 220 -50.83 11.68 15.77
C LYS A 220 -49.84 12.46 16.65
N GLY A 221 -49.27 13.55 16.14
CA GLY A 221 -48.25 14.28 16.88
C GLY A 221 -47.48 15.27 16.03
N ILE A 222 -47.54 16.53 16.42
CA ILE A 222 -46.90 17.67 15.75
C ILE A 222 -45.39 17.43 15.64
N THR A 223 -44.81 17.69 14.46
CA THR A 223 -43.38 17.48 14.18
C THR A 223 -42.65 18.81 14.03
N GLU A 224 -41.47 18.94 14.64
CA GLU A 224 -40.56 20.09 14.51
C GLU A 224 -39.48 19.78 13.48
N ILE A 225 -39.04 20.81 12.76
CA ILE A 225 -38.01 20.69 11.74
C ILE A 225 -36.94 21.72 12.05
N ARG A 226 -35.79 21.25 12.52
CA ARG A 226 -34.60 22.08 12.70
C ARG A 226 -33.59 21.76 11.59
N GLU A 227 -33.32 22.78 10.79
CA GLU A 227 -32.19 22.96 9.84
C GLU A 227 -32.22 22.25 8.47
N GLY A 228 -31.89 23.04 7.42
CA GLY A 228 -31.56 22.59 6.07
C GLY A 228 -32.19 23.42 4.94
N ALA A 229 -33.52 23.39 4.84
CA ALA A 229 -34.28 23.92 3.69
C ALA A 229 -34.79 25.36 3.92
N LYS A 230 -34.50 26.28 2.99
CA LYS A 230 -34.90 27.70 3.04
C LYS A 230 -36.36 27.95 2.62
N TYR A 231 -36.93 27.02 1.85
CA TYR A 231 -38.27 27.12 1.26
C TYR A 231 -39.04 25.81 1.48
N LEU A 232 -40.35 25.93 1.70
CA LEU A 232 -41.31 24.83 1.64
C LEU A 232 -41.58 24.44 0.18
N ILE A 233 -41.69 23.15 -0.09
CA ILE A 233 -42.15 22.61 -1.37
C ILE A 233 -43.65 22.42 -1.25
N GLY A 234 -44.40 23.17 -2.06
CA GLY A 234 -45.84 23.01 -2.16
C GLY A 234 -46.24 22.27 -3.42
N VAL A 235 -47.34 21.54 -3.33
CA VAL A 235 -48.05 20.94 -4.46
C VAL A 235 -49.46 21.54 -4.51
N LYS A 236 -49.83 22.08 -5.67
CA LYS A 236 -51.16 22.61 -5.97
C LYS A 236 -51.54 22.18 -7.38
N ASP A 237 -52.70 21.56 -7.52
CA ASP A 237 -53.22 21.03 -8.79
C ASP A 237 -52.19 20.10 -9.48
N LYS A 238 -51.53 19.25 -8.68
CA LYS A 238 -50.42 18.35 -9.09
C LYS A 238 -49.15 19.03 -9.61
N LYS A 239 -49.02 20.34 -9.48
CA LYS A 239 -47.82 21.11 -9.86
C LYS A 239 -47.08 21.59 -8.62
N PHE A 240 -45.76 21.70 -8.73
CA PHE A 240 -44.86 22.03 -7.64
C PHE A 240 -44.47 23.51 -7.66
N GLY A 241 -44.40 24.12 -6.48
CA GLY A 241 -43.93 25.49 -6.26
C GLY A 241 -43.11 25.60 -4.98
N LEU A 242 -42.51 26.78 -4.74
CA LEU A 242 -41.74 27.06 -3.52
C LEU A 242 -42.35 28.23 -2.76
N ILE A 243 -42.40 28.09 -1.44
CA ILE A 243 -42.92 29.10 -0.51
C ILE A 243 -41.83 29.44 0.51
N ASN A 244 -41.58 30.73 0.75
CA ASN A 244 -40.60 31.16 1.75
C ASN A 244 -41.18 31.20 3.18
N HIS A 245 -40.34 31.50 4.18
CA HIS A 245 -40.76 31.66 5.59
C HIS A 245 -41.77 32.81 5.83
N LEU A 246 -42.00 33.68 4.84
CA LEU A 246 -43.07 34.68 4.93
C LEU A 246 -44.42 34.13 4.49
N GLY A 247 -44.47 32.89 3.96
CA GLY A 247 -45.66 32.32 3.34
C GLY A 247 -45.90 32.81 1.90
N LYS A 248 -44.94 33.56 1.32
CA LYS A 248 -45.03 34.05 -0.05
C LYS A 248 -44.55 32.97 -1.02
N THR A 249 -45.31 32.76 -2.09
CA THR A 249 -44.86 31.95 -3.23
C THR A 249 -43.70 32.65 -3.93
N VAL A 250 -42.52 32.02 -3.93
CA VAL A 250 -41.29 32.51 -4.58
C VAL A 250 -40.97 31.80 -5.88
N LEU A 251 -41.57 30.62 -6.07
CA LEU A 251 -41.57 29.88 -7.32
C LEU A 251 -43.01 29.41 -7.60
N PRO A 252 -43.60 29.78 -8.75
CA PRO A 252 -45.01 29.46 -9.05
C PRO A 252 -45.23 27.95 -9.17
N PHE A 253 -46.48 27.52 -8.98
CA PHE A 253 -46.91 26.12 -9.04
C PHE A 253 -47.06 25.65 -10.50
N ASP A 254 -45.95 25.67 -11.24
CA ASP A 254 -45.92 25.36 -12.69
C ASP A 254 -44.96 24.20 -13.03
N TYR A 255 -44.26 23.66 -12.04
CA TYR A 255 -43.22 22.64 -12.23
C TYR A 255 -43.77 21.24 -12.04
N ASP A 256 -43.21 20.28 -12.79
CA ASP A 256 -43.59 18.86 -12.70
C ASP A 256 -43.00 18.20 -11.45
N LYS A 257 -41.87 18.71 -10.96
CA LYS A 257 -41.18 18.25 -9.75
C LYS A 257 -40.20 19.30 -9.25
N ILE A 258 -39.93 19.32 -7.94
CA ILE A 258 -38.84 20.08 -7.33
C ILE A 258 -38.09 19.18 -6.36
N ASN A 259 -36.76 19.13 -6.44
CA ASN A 259 -35.89 18.38 -5.52
C ASN A 259 -34.91 19.31 -4.81
N LEU A 260 -34.67 19.07 -3.52
CA LEU A 260 -33.64 19.75 -2.73
C LEU A 260 -32.30 19.00 -2.79
N ASP A 261 -31.23 19.73 -3.07
CA ASP A 261 -29.85 19.32 -2.86
C ASP A 261 -29.42 19.74 -1.44
N TYR A 262 -29.47 18.79 -0.49
CA TYR A 262 -29.27 19.03 0.95
C TYR A 262 -27.90 19.61 1.29
N ASP A 263 -26.86 19.04 0.70
CA ASP A 263 -25.48 19.40 1.02
C ASP A 263 -25.22 20.87 0.68
N LYS A 264 -26.00 21.44 -0.26
CA LYS A 264 -25.59 22.64 -0.98
C LYS A 264 -26.71 23.67 -1.20
N LYS A 265 -27.82 23.56 -0.47
CA LYS A 265 -28.94 24.54 -0.35
C LYS A 265 -29.51 25.06 -1.68
N SER A 266 -29.55 24.22 -2.71
CA SER A 266 -30.14 24.55 -4.02
C SER A 266 -31.25 23.58 -4.38
N TYR A 267 -32.20 24.03 -5.20
CA TYR A 267 -33.35 23.26 -5.65
C TYR A 267 -33.23 23.00 -7.16
N TYR A 268 -33.43 21.75 -7.57
CA TYR A 268 -33.56 21.37 -8.97
C TYR A 268 -35.02 21.38 -9.37
N THR A 269 -35.36 22.20 -10.36
CA THR A 269 -36.73 22.40 -10.83
C THR A 269 -36.93 21.63 -12.14
N PHE A 270 -37.99 20.84 -12.24
CA PHE A 270 -38.23 19.99 -13.42
C PHE A 270 -39.47 20.47 -14.16
N LYS A 271 -39.36 20.69 -15.47
CA LYS A 271 -40.47 21.04 -16.35
C LYS A 271 -40.20 20.51 -17.75
N ASN A 272 -41.15 19.79 -18.35
CA ASN A 272 -41.03 19.26 -19.72
C ASN A 272 -39.74 18.45 -19.98
N ASN A 273 -39.35 17.57 -19.06
CA ASN A 273 -38.08 16.81 -19.08
C ASN A 273 -36.80 17.66 -19.09
N GLN A 274 -36.89 18.95 -18.75
CA GLN A 274 -35.74 19.83 -18.55
C GLN A 274 -35.58 20.14 -17.06
N ILE A 275 -34.33 20.43 -16.67
CA ILE A 275 -33.91 20.73 -15.32
C ILE A 275 -33.47 22.19 -15.26
N GLY A 276 -33.94 22.91 -14.25
CA GLY A 276 -33.51 24.24 -13.85
C GLY A 276 -32.84 24.19 -12.47
N ILE A 277 -32.23 25.30 -12.09
CA ILE A 277 -31.51 25.44 -10.82
C ILE A 277 -32.05 26.67 -10.10
N PHE A 278 -32.55 26.50 -8.89
CA PHE A 278 -33.03 27.59 -8.05
C PHE A 278 -32.22 27.62 -6.75
N ILE A 279 -31.45 28.69 -6.54
CA ILE A 279 -30.72 28.90 -5.28
C ILE A 279 -31.51 29.86 -4.40
N ASN A 280 -31.97 30.96 -5.00
CA ASN A 280 -32.81 31.97 -4.36
C ASN A 280 -33.54 32.80 -5.44
N GLU A 281 -34.31 33.80 -5.02
CA GLU A 281 -35.12 34.64 -5.92
C GLU A 281 -34.31 35.43 -6.96
N THR A 282 -33.04 35.79 -6.66
CA THR A 282 -32.14 36.53 -7.57
C THR A 282 -31.16 35.63 -8.32
N THR A 283 -30.95 34.39 -7.88
CA THR A 283 -30.02 33.42 -8.47
C THR A 283 -30.78 32.15 -8.84
N LYS A 284 -31.28 32.12 -10.07
CA LYS A 284 -32.01 30.98 -10.64
C LYS A 284 -31.82 30.88 -12.16
N LEU A 285 -31.93 29.66 -12.67
CA LEU A 285 -32.01 29.35 -14.08
C LEU A 285 -33.26 28.50 -14.32
N GLU A 286 -34.11 28.94 -15.23
CA GLU A 286 -35.30 28.20 -15.63
C GLU A 286 -34.94 26.86 -16.29
N PRO A 287 -35.84 25.86 -16.25
CA PRO A 287 -35.63 24.56 -16.87
C PRO A 287 -35.20 24.65 -18.33
N GLN A 288 -33.96 24.26 -18.59
CA GLN A 288 -33.36 24.27 -19.93
C GLN A 288 -32.25 23.22 -20.12
N PHE A 289 -31.88 22.51 -19.05
CA PHE A 289 -30.80 21.52 -19.06
C PHE A 289 -31.34 20.10 -19.12
N LYS A 290 -30.63 19.17 -19.79
CA LYS A 290 -30.99 17.75 -19.77
C LYS A 290 -30.48 17.06 -18.50
N SER A 291 -29.35 17.50 -17.96
CA SER A 291 -28.75 17.03 -16.72
C SER A 291 -28.10 18.19 -15.96
N VAL A 292 -28.07 18.09 -14.64
CA VAL A 292 -27.40 19.03 -13.73
C VAL A 292 -26.68 18.21 -12.66
N GLU A 293 -25.41 18.53 -12.44
CA GLU A 293 -24.55 17.89 -11.45
C GLU A 293 -23.75 18.95 -10.70
N LYS A 294 -23.91 19.05 -9.37
CA LYS A 294 -23.18 20.02 -8.56
C LYS A 294 -21.90 19.42 -7.98
N ARG A 295 -20.74 20.00 -8.30
CA ARG A 295 -19.41 19.59 -7.83
C ARG A 295 -18.73 20.76 -7.15
N ASP A 296 -18.42 20.62 -5.86
CA ASP A 296 -17.85 21.68 -5.01
C ASP A 296 -18.53 23.05 -5.24
N ASN A 297 -17.82 23.98 -5.90
CA ASN A 297 -18.26 25.36 -6.19
C ASN A 297 -18.86 25.56 -7.60
N ASN A 298 -19.13 24.49 -8.36
CA ASN A 298 -19.65 24.60 -9.72
C ASN A 298 -20.82 23.64 -9.99
N TYR A 299 -21.53 23.93 -11.08
CA TYR A 299 -22.52 23.06 -11.69
C TYR A 299 -22.02 22.63 -13.07
N ILE A 300 -22.02 21.34 -13.32
CA ILE A 300 -21.87 20.76 -14.66
C ILE A 300 -23.28 20.53 -15.19
N VAL A 301 -23.62 21.23 -16.26
CA VAL A 301 -24.96 21.16 -16.87
C VAL A 301 -24.85 20.69 -18.32
N SER A 302 -25.84 19.95 -18.82
CA SER A 302 -25.90 19.61 -20.25
C SER A 302 -26.97 20.41 -20.98
N LYS A 303 -26.55 21.15 -22.01
CA LYS A 303 -27.41 21.99 -22.87
C LYS A 303 -27.06 21.72 -24.34
N SER A 304 -28.04 21.44 -25.18
CA SER A 304 -27.84 21.24 -26.63
C SER A 304 -26.74 20.23 -27.01
N ASN A 305 -26.64 19.12 -26.28
CA ASN A 305 -25.61 18.06 -26.42
C ASN A 305 -24.17 18.49 -26.07
N LYS A 306 -24.03 19.58 -25.32
CA LYS A 306 -22.77 20.09 -24.81
C LYS A 306 -22.83 20.14 -23.29
N TYR A 307 -21.69 20.04 -22.64
CA TYR A 307 -21.55 20.17 -21.20
C TYR A 307 -20.91 21.50 -20.86
N VAL A 308 -21.49 22.22 -19.91
CA VAL A 308 -21.08 23.57 -19.54
C VAL A 308 -20.81 23.62 -18.04
N LEU A 309 -19.74 24.32 -17.67
CA LEU A 309 -19.43 24.63 -16.28
C LEU A 309 -20.05 25.99 -15.90
N LEU A 310 -20.89 25.99 -14.86
CA LEU A 310 -21.45 27.19 -14.24
C LEU A 310 -20.87 27.36 -12.84
N ASN A 311 -20.54 28.59 -12.45
CA ASN A 311 -20.14 28.88 -11.06
C ASN A 311 -21.36 28.90 -10.11
N THR A 312 -21.15 29.16 -8.82
CA THR A 312 -22.23 29.26 -7.82
C THR A 312 -23.21 30.42 -8.05
N SER A 313 -22.83 31.43 -8.83
CA SER A 313 -23.70 32.51 -9.29
C SER A 313 -24.45 32.15 -10.59
N LEU A 314 -24.36 30.89 -11.04
CA LEU A 314 -24.97 30.36 -12.26
C LEU A 314 -24.50 31.06 -13.55
N GLN A 315 -23.32 31.65 -13.52
CA GLN A 315 -22.69 32.27 -14.69
C GLN A 315 -21.82 31.23 -15.40
N GLN A 316 -21.95 31.18 -16.73
CA GLN A 316 -21.15 30.32 -17.60
C GLN A 316 -19.76 30.93 -17.83
N ASN A 317 -18.72 30.09 -17.81
CA ASN A 317 -17.46 30.42 -18.44
C ASN A 317 -17.53 30.04 -19.94
N PRO A 318 -17.58 31.01 -20.88
CA PRO A 318 -17.80 30.72 -22.30
C PRO A 318 -16.65 29.91 -22.93
N ASN A 319 -15.47 29.88 -22.31
CA ASN A 319 -14.33 29.13 -22.83
C ASN A 319 -14.37 27.63 -22.49
N LEU A 320 -15.24 27.22 -21.56
CA LEU A 320 -15.29 25.88 -20.95
C LEU A 320 -16.57 25.12 -21.29
N GLU A 321 -16.83 25.04 -22.58
CA GLU A 321 -17.81 24.12 -23.15
C GLU A 321 -17.12 22.82 -23.54
N SER A 322 -17.77 21.69 -23.26
CA SER A 322 -17.27 20.35 -23.54
C SER A 322 -18.20 19.59 -24.48
N ASP A 323 -17.63 18.92 -25.45
CA ASP A 323 -18.29 18.01 -26.40
C ASP A 323 -18.64 16.65 -25.77
N ALA A 324 -18.09 16.36 -24.58
CA ALA A 324 -18.28 15.13 -23.82
C ALA A 324 -18.48 15.46 -22.33
N PRO A 325 -18.99 14.51 -21.51
CA PRO A 325 -19.10 14.70 -20.07
C PRO A 325 -17.76 15.18 -19.47
N ILE A 326 -17.82 16.20 -18.61
CA ILE A 326 -16.63 16.72 -17.91
C ILE A 326 -16.23 15.71 -16.84
N GLU A 327 -15.00 15.20 -16.92
CA GLU A 327 -14.45 14.24 -15.95
C GLU A 327 -13.69 15.00 -14.84
N THR A 328 -13.83 14.58 -13.58
CA THR A 328 -13.08 15.15 -12.44
C THR A 328 -11.87 14.29 -12.10
N LEU A 329 -10.78 14.96 -11.75
CA LEU A 329 -9.50 14.34 -11.41
C LEU A 329 -9.03 14.77 -10.02
N LEU A 330 -8.29 13.90 -9.33
CA LEU A 330 -7.67 14.14 -8.02
C LEU A 330 -8.63 14.71 -6.96
N SER A 331 -9.65 13.93 -6.61
CA SER A 331 -10.69 14.33 -5.65
C SER A 331 -11.36 15.65 -6.02
N SER A 332 -11.65 15.80 -7.32
CA SER A 332 -12.23 17.02 -7.89
C SER A 332 -11.31 18.23 -7.79
N LYS A 333 -9.98 18.13 -7.92
CA LYS A 333 -9.06 19.29 -7.99
C LYS A 333 -8.93 19.86 -9.40
N PHE A 334 -9.09 18.99 -10.40
CA PHE A 334 -8.96 19.35 -11.81
C PHE A 334 -10.15 18.84 -12.63
N LEU A 335 -10.46 19.55 -13.71
CA LEU A 335 -11.52 19.21 -14.65
C LEU A 335 -10.91 18.87 -16.01
N LYS A 336 -11.22 17.68 -16.49
CA LYS A 336 -10.91 17.20 -17.83
C LYS A 336 -12.05 17.56 -18.77
N ILE A 337 -11.74 18.35 -19.78
CA ILE A 337 -12.72 18.92 -20.70
C ILE A 337 -12.33 18.52 -22.12
N LYS A 338 -13.32 18.11 -22.94
CA LYS A 338 -13.09 17.76 -24.34
C LYS A 338 -13.69 18.83 -25.26
N LYS A 339 -12.90 19.47 -26.10
CA LYS A 339 -13.35 20.51 -27.03
C LYS A 339 -12.73 20.29 -28.40
N ASN A 340 -13.56 20.30 -29.44
CA ASN A 340 -13.19 20.02 -30.83
C ASN A 340 -12.41 18.71 -30.98
N GLY A 341 -12.82 17.67 -30.24
CA GLY A 341 -12.17 16.35 -30.27
C GLY A 341 -10.90 16.21 -29.41
N LYS A 342 -10.31 17.32 -28.93
CA LYS A 342 -9.11 17.32 -28.10
C LYS A 342 -9.44 17.56 -26.62
N TYR A 343 -8.59 17.07 -25.73
CA TYR A 343 -8.72 17.24 -24.29
C TYR A 343 -7.83 18.37 -23.77
N GLY A 344 -8.38 19.13 -22.83
CA GLY A 344 -7.67 20.10 -22.00
C GLY A 344 -7.94 19.83 -20.52
N LEU A 345 -7.11 20.41 -19.66
CA LEU A 345 -7.23 20.30 -18.21
C LEU A 345 -7.36 21.70 -17.62
N THR A 346 -8.30 21.88 -16.70
CA THR A 346 -8.46 23.12 -15.94
C THR A 346 -8.37 22.88 -14.45
N ASP A 347 -8.12 23.93 -13.67
CA ASP A 347 -8.44 23.91 -12.25
C ASP A 347 -9.97 23.90 -12.04
N ASN A 348 -10.40 23.78 -10.78
CA ASN A 348 -11.82 23.84 -10.41
C ASN A 348 -12.48 25.19 -10.68
N ASN A 349 -11.74 26.28 -10.81
CA ASN A 349 -12.30 27.58 -11.14
C ASN A 349 -12.45 27.76 -12.66
N GLY A 350 -11.99 26.78 -13.43
CA GLY A 350 -12.01 26.81 -14.88
C GLY A 350 -10.79 27.47 -15.52
N SER A 351 -9.73 27.75 -14.77
CA SER A 351 -8.48 28.26 -15.34
C SER A 351 -7.79 27.15 -16.12
N LEU A 352 -7.48 27.40 -17.40
CA LEU A 352 -6.80 26.44 -18.27
C LEU A 352 -5.37 26.16 -17.77
N LEU A 353 -5.06 24.88 -17.53
CA LEU A 353 -3.76 24.37 -17.10
C LEU A 353 -3.04 23.65 -18.24
N ILE A 354 -3.77 22.80 -18.97
CA ILE A 354 -3.31 22.12 -20.19
C ILE A 354 -4.23 22.53 -21.34
N PRO A 355 -3.70 23.03 -22.47
CA PRO A 355 -4.51 23.44 -23.61
C PRO A 355 -5.19 22.25 -24.31
N PHE A 356 -6.25 22.55 -25.08
CA PHE A 356 -7.04 21.57 -25.84
C PHE A 356 -6.30 21.07 -27.10
N GLU A 357 -5.13 20.47 -26.90
CA GLU A 357 -4.21 20.08 -27.99
C GLU A 357 -3.93 18.58 -28.02
N TYR A 358 -4.37 17.84 -26.99
CA TYR A 358 -4.00 16.46 -26.76
C TYR A 358 -5.17 15.50 -26.94
N ASP A 359 -4.90 14.29 -27.44
CA ASP A 359 -5.89 13.22 -27.60
C ASP A 359 -6.26 12.55 -26.27
N GLY A 360 -5.41 12.70 -25.25
CA GLY A 360 -5.67 12.18 -23.93
C GLY A 360 -4.56 12.52 -22.94
N PHE A 361 -4.74 12.09 -21.70
CA PHE A 361 -3.74 12.24 -20.65
C PHE A 361 -3.92 11.17 -19.58
N ASP A 362 -2.82 10.84 -18.92
CA ASP A 362 -2.72 9.90 -17.82
C ASP A 362 -1.79 10.46 -16.75
N TYR A 363 -1.85 9.90 -15.54
CA TYR A 363 -0.86 10.20 -14.51
C TYR A 363 0.43 9.43 -14.80
N LEU A 364 1.57 10.09 -14.61
CA LEU A 364 2.85 9.39 -14.59
C LEU A 364 2.97 8.57 -13.30
N ASP A 365 2.68 9.21 -12.17
CA ASP A 365 2.72 8.63 -10.82
C ASP A 365 1.73 9.37 -9.88
N TYR A 366 1.18 8.65 -8.89
CA TYR A 366 0.17 9.20 -7.98
C TYR A 366 0.73 10.15 -6.92
N ASP A 367 2.01 10.03 -6.56
CA ASP A 367 2.68 10.91 -5.60
C ASP A 367 3.18 12.18 -6.31
N ARG A 368 3.43 12.13 -7.62
CA ARG A 368 3.87 13.27 -8.45
C ARG A 368 2.74 13.86 -9.32
N GLN A 369 1.61 14.20 -8.70
CA GLN A 369 0.37 14.68 -9.35
C GLN A 369 0.50 15.93 -10.25
N HIS A 370 1.61 16.68 -10.15
CA HIS A 370 1.88 17.82 -11.03
C HIS A 370 2.49 17.42 -12.38
N LEU A 371 2.93 16.17 -12.53
CA LEU A 371 3.48 15.61 -13.75
C LEU A 371 2.41 14.77 -14.46
N ILE A 372 1.92 15.28 -15.59
CA ILE A 372 0.82 14.68 -16.35
C ILE A 372 1.37 14.17 -17.68
N THR A 373 1.17 12.88 -17.94
CA THR A 373 1.45 12.30 -19.25
C THR A 373 0.39 12.79 -20.22
N VAL A 374 0.80 13.44 -21.31
CA VAL A 374 -0.10 13.92 -22.37
C VAL A 374 0.11 13.10 -23.63
N LYS A 375 -0.97 12.84 -24.38
CA LYS A 375 -0.95 11.93 -25.54
C LYS A 375 -1.40 12.60 -26.83
N ASN A 376 -0.73 12.29 -27.93
CA ASN A 376 -1.17 12.58 -29.31
C ASN A 376 -0.78 11.43 -30.23
N ASN A 377 -1.70 10.95 -31.07
CA ASN A 377 -1.45 9.87 -32.05
C ASN A 377 -0.69 8.66 -31.46
N ASP A 378 -1.16 8.14 -30.32
CA ASP A 378 -0.54 7.03 -29.58
C ASP A 378 0.89 7.27 -29.06
N LYS A 379 1.37 8.52 -29.12
CA LYS A 379 2.62 8.95 -28.49
C LYS A 379 2.33 9.72 -27.22
N ALA A 380 3.25 9.61 -26.27
CA ALA A 380 3.25 10.21 -24.95
C ALA A 380 4.37 11.23 -24.81
N GLY A 381 4.07 12.30 -24.09
CA GLY A 381 5.01 13.28 -23.56
C GLY A 381 4.64 13.62 -22.12
N LEU A 382 5.42 14.46 -21.46
CA LEU A 382 5.22 14.83 -20.07
C LEU A 382 5.04 16.34 -19.92
N PHE A 383 3.95 16.72 -19.27
CA PHE A 383 3.59 18.09 -18.99
C PHE A 383 3.71 18.36 -17.49
N ASP A 384 4.34 19.47 -17.12
CA ASP A 384 4.45 19.92 -15.73
C ASP A 384 3.40 21.01 -15.47
N LEU A 385 2.45 20.74 -14.57
CA LEU A 385 1.36 21.65 -14.19
C LEU A 385 1.85 22.88 -13.41
N ASN A 386 2.96 22.79 -12.69
CA ASN A 386 3.54 23.92 -11.96
C ASN A 386 4.22 24.87 -12.94
N GLN A 387 4.99 24.33 -13.89
CA GLN A 387 5.66 25.13 -14.93
C GLN A 387 4.75 25.50 -16.10
N LYS A 388 3.57 24.86 -16.20
CA LYS A 388 2.60 24.99 -17.30
C LYS A 388 3.21 24.79 -18.69
N LYS A 389 4.09 23.79 -18.81
CA LYS A 389 4.76 23.49 -20.09
C LYS A 389 5.02 22.01 -20.27
N LEU A 390 5.16 21.62 -21.54
CA LEU A 390 5.67 20.31 -21.92
C LEU A 390 7.17 20.25 -21.57
N ILE A 391 7.55 19.33 -20.67
CA ILE A 391 8.94 19.11 -20.25
C ILE A 391 9.57 17.90 -20.94
N ILE A 392 8.77 16.92 -21.38
CA ILE A 392 9.20 15.84 -22.29
C ILE A 392 8.32 15.89 -23.54
N PRO A 393 8.88 16.05 -24.76
CA PRO A 393 8.11 16.09 -26.00
C PRO A 393 7.23 14.85 -26.22
N VAL A 394 6.10 15.03 -26.91
CA VAL A 394 5.20 13.92 -27.28
C VAL A 394 5.83 13.10 -28.42
N ALA A 395 6.69 12.16 -28.06
CA ALA A 395 7.47 11.36 -29.02
C ALA A 395 7.59 9.87 -28.62
N TYR A 396 7.30 9.52 -27.37
CA TYR A 396 7.52 8.19 -26.81
C TYR A 396 6.25 7.33 -26.92
N GLU A 397 6.35 6.02 -26.95
CA GLU A 397 5.18 5.13 -26.94
C GLU A 397 4.50 5.13 -25.57
N PHE A 398 5.31 5.14 -24.51
CA PHE A 398 4.86 5.41 -23.15
C PHE A 398 6.03 5.94 -22.31
N LEU A 399 5.67 6.53 -21.16
CA LEU A 399 6.60 6.96 -20.12
C LEU A 399 6.36 6.12 -18.87
N SER A 400 7.44 5.77 -18.17
CA SER A 400 7.40 5.09 -16.86
C SER A 400 8.21 5.89 -15.85
N ASP A 401 7.87 5.76 -14.57
CA ASP A 401 8.64 6.27 -13.43
C ASP A 401 9.21 5.07 -12.65
N ASN A 402 10.44 5.19 -12.14
CA ASN A 402 11.05 4.20 -11.25
C ASN A 402 11.58 4.81 -9.94
N ASP A 403 11.02 5.96 -9.53
CA ASP A 403 11.39 6.81 -8.40
C ASP A 403 12.70 7.58 -8.54
N ASP A 404 13.65 7.09 -9.32
CA ASP A 404 14.91 7.77 -9.58
C ASP A 404 14.87 8.57 -10.90
N PHE A 405 14.21 8.02 -11.93
CA PHE A 405 14.17 8.54 -13.28
C PHE A 405 12.81 8.36 -13.94
N ILE A 406 12.56 9.19 -14.95
CA ILE A 406 11.50 8.98 -15.93
C ILE A 406 12.11 8.26 -17.12
N ILE A 407 11.53 7.13 -17.51
CA ILE A 407 11.98 6.29 -18.62
C ILE A 407 11.01 6.46 -19.78
N GLY A 408 11.49 7.03 -20.88
CA GLY A 408 10.73 7.11 -22.13
C GLY A 408 11.06 5.95 -23.05
N PHE A 409 10.05 5.24 -23.53
CA PHE A 409 10.19 4.11 -24.45
C PHE A 409 9.87 4.53 -25.88
N PHE A 410 10.74 4.20 -26.83
CA PHE A 410 10.57 4.53 -28.24
C PHE A 410 11.05 3.36 -29.10
N LYS A 411 10.12 2.62 -29.73
CA LYS A 411 10.41 1.39 -30.47
C LYS A 411 11.18 0.40 -29.58
N ASP A 412 12.42 0.11 -29.97
CA ASP A 412 13.39 -0.77 -29.33
C ASP A 412 14.39 -0.03 -28.42
N LYS A 413 14.23 1.30 -28.27
CA LYS A 413 15.13 2.16 -27.51
C LYS A 413 14.45 2.84 -26.34
N THR A 414 15.26 3.35 -25.45
CA THR A 414 14.84 4.01 -24.22
C THR A 414 15.64 5.29 -23.97
N SER A 415 15.03 6.27 -23.30
CA SER A 415 15.64 7.55 -22.90
C SER A 415 15.38 7.85 -21.42
N LEU A 416 16.40 8.30 -20.69
CA LEU A 416 16.35 8.51 -19.24
C LEU A 416 16.25 10.00 -19.02
N PHE A 417 15.26 10.43 -18.26
CA PHE A 417 15.04 11.83 -17.91
C PHE A 417 15.03 12.00 -16.39
N ASN A 418 15.48 13.17 -15.96
CA ASN A 418 15.16 13.63 -14.62
C ASN A 418 13.75 14.23 -14.56
N TYR A 419 13.28 14.54 -13.35
CA TYR A 419 11.94 15.11 -13.14
C TYR A 419 11.75 16.52 -13.68
N SER A 420 12.82 17.19 -14.14
CA SER A 420 12.72 18.46 -14.88
C SER A 420 12.57 18.26 -16.40
N GLY A 421 12.55 17.01 -16.87
CA GLY A 421 12.47 16.66 -18.29
C GLY A 421 13.80 16.72 -19.04
N GLN A 422 14.92 16.88 -18.35
CA GLN A 422 16.24 16.86 -18.99
C GLN A 422 16.70 15.42 -19.21
N LYS A 423 17.15 15.10 -20.43
CA LYS A 423 17.79 13.82 -20.73
C LYS A 423 19.10 13.68 -19.93
N ILE A 424 19.27 12.54 -19.26
CA ILE A 424 20.47 12.22 -18.46
C ILE A 424 21.65 11.88 -19.37
N LEU A 425 21.40 11.10 -20.42
CA LEU A 425 22.33 10.82 -21.50
C LEU A 425 21.73 11.36 -22.81
N THR A 426 22.56 11.97 -23.66
CA THR A 426 22.10 12.58 -24.92
C THR A 426 21.57 11.55 -25.91
N ASP A 427 22.14 10.34 -25.90
CA ASP A 427 21.80 9.26 -26.80
C ASP A 427 20.66 8.40 -26.24
N ASP A 428 19.88 7.83 -27.15
CA ASP A 428 18.93 6.76 -26.80
C ASP A 428 19.69 5.42 -26.71
N TYR A 429 19.21 4.53 -25.85
CA TYR A 429 19.92 3.34 -25.43
C TYR A 429 19.02 2.10 -25.45
N ASP A 430 19.63 0.92 -25.49
CA ASP A 430 18.96 -0.36 -25.71
C ASP A 430 18.42 -0.95 -24.40
N SER A 431 18.99 -0.57 -23.25
CA SER A 431 18.56 -1.09 -21.93
C SER A 431 19.01 -0.22 -20.76
N VAL A 432 18.29 -0.34 -19.63
CA VAL A 432 18.68 0.19 -18.32
C VAL A 432 18.47 -0.91 -17.28
N ALA A 433 19.49 -1.18 -16.48
CA ALA A 433 19.40 -2.09 -15.36
C ALA A 433 19.89 -1.42 -14.08
N SER A 434 19.13 -1.51 -12.99
CA SER A 434 19.63 -1.19 -11.66
C SER A 434 20.48 -2.34 -11.12
N SER A 435 21.45 -2.01 -10.27
CA SER A 435 22.13 -3.05 -9.48
C SER A 435 21.12 -3.83 -8.62
N LYS A 436 21.33 -5.14 -8.49
CA LYS A 436 20.56 -6.03 -7.61
C LYS A 436 21.08 -6.01 -6.17
N THR A 437 22.15 -5.26 -5.89
CA THR A 437 22.67 -5.05 -4.55
C THR A 437 21.74 -4.13 -3.77
N GLU A 438 21.35 -4.55 -2.57
CA GLU A 438 20.47 -3.78 -1.70
C GLU A 438 21.06 -2.38 -1.41
N ASN A 439 20.24 -1.34 -1.54
CA ASN A 439 20.61 0.06 -1.36
C ASN A 439 21.70 0.59 -2.32
N SER A 440 22.06 -0.16 -3.37
CA SER A 440 22.95 0.36 -4.41
C SER A 440 22.26 1.50 -5.17
N SER A 441 23.06 2.51 -5.52
CA SER A 441 22.61 3.66 -6.30
C SER A 441 23.13 3.62 -7.73
N VAL A 442 23.60 2.46 -8.19
CA VAL A 442 24.26 2.26 -9.47
C VAL A 442 23.30 1.69 -10.51
N TYR A 443 23.37 2.23 -11.72
CA TYR A 443 22.66 1.78 -12.91
C TYR A 443 23.64 1.49 -14.04
N PHE A 444 23.28 0.52 -14.87
CA PHE A 444 23.98 0.13 -16.09
C PHE A 444 23.08 0.45 -17.28
N VAL A 445 23.50 1.40 -18.10
CA VAL A 445 22.77 1.84 -19.30
C VAL A 445 23.45 1.25 -20.53
N GLY A 446 22.80 0.30 -21.20
CA GLY A 446 23.36 -0.45 -22.32
C GLY A 446 23.07 0.20 -23.68
N LYS A 447 24.10 0.37 -24.51
CA LYS A 447 24.04 0.88 -25.88
C LYS A 447 25.12 0.22 -26.74
N ASP A 448 24.77 -0.30 -27.91
CA ASP A 448 25.73 -0.90 -28.86
C ASP A 448 26.61 -2.01 -28.23
N ASN A 449 26.00 -2.84 -27.38
CA ASN A 449 26.66 -3.89 -26.57
C ASN A 449 27.67 -3.39 -25.52
N LEU A 450 27.72 -2.09 -25.24
CA LEU A 450 28.50 -1.50 -24.16
C LEU A 450 27.58 -0.89 -23.11
N TYR A 451 28.06 -0.79 -21.88
CA TYR A 451 27.36 -0.20 -20.76
C TYR A 451 28.05 1.10 -20.34
N THR A 452 27.23 2.09 -20.03
CA THR A 452 27.60 3.27 -19.25
C THR A 452 27.09 3.08 -17.83
N VAL A 453 27.98 3.23 -16.85
CA VAL A 453 27.64 3.12 -15.43
C VAL A 453 27.31 4.51 -14.90
N ILE A 454 26.10 4.69 -14.39
CA ILE A 454 25.62 5.95 -13.82
C ILE A 454 25.11 5.76 -12.40
N THR A 455 24.87 6.86 -11.70
CA THR A 455 24.26 6.87 -10.37
C THR A 455 22.82 7.38 -10.41
N LYS A 456 22.05 7.13 -9.33
CA LYS A 456 20.72 7.74 -9.06
C LYS A 456 20.73 9.27 -9.17
N ASP A 457 21.81 9.91 -8.71
CA ASP A 457 22.05 11.36 -8.84
C ASP A 457 22.56 11.77 -10.24
N GLN A 458 22.42 10.90 -11.24
CA GLN A 458 22.66 11.19 -12.67
C GLN A 458 24.15 11.41 -13.02
N LYS A 459 25.06 11.06 -12.11
CA LYS A 459 26.50 11.15 -12.36
C LYS A 459 26.96 9.97 -13.20
N ILE A 460 27.60 10.25 -14.33
CA ILE A 460 28.30 9.24 -15.11
C ILE A 460 29.57 8.85 -14.34
N LEU A 461 29.70 7.57 -13.99
CA LEU A 461 30.88 7.03 -13.34
C LEU A 461 31.90 6.54 -14.38
N MET A 462 31.44 5.73 -15.33
CA MET A 462 32.28 5.07 -16.33
C MET A 462 31.51 4.83 -17.63
N LYS A 463 32.23 4.77 -18.75
CA LYS A 463 31.73 4.39 -20.07
C LYS A 463 32.50 3.18 -20.59
N ASP A 464 32.09 2.66 -21.75
CA ASP A 464 32.83 1.62 -22.48
C ASP A 464 32.98 0.28 -21.71
N ILE A 465 32.01 -0.05 -20.86
CA ILE A 465 32.00 -1.30 -20.12
C ILE A 465 31.40 -2.40 -21.01
N LEU A 466 32.16 -3.45 -21.30
CA LEU A 466 31.71 -4.58 -22.11
C LEU A 466 30.79 -5.52 -21.33
N SER A 467 31.11 -5.78 -20.05
CA SER A 467 30.30 -6.65 -19.20
C SER A 467 30.47 -6.30 -17.72
N TYR A 468 29.51 -6.69 -16.90
CA TYR A 468 29.57 -6.59 -15.45
C TYR A 468 28.98 -7.83 -14.81
N ARG A 469 29.52 -8.24 -13.66
CA ARG A 469 28.98 -9.38 -12.89
C ARG A 469 29.34 -9.30 -11.41
N TYR A 470 28.53 -9.97 -10.61
CA TYR A 470 28.88 -10.30 -9.25
C TYR A 470 29.91 -11.43 -9.20
N ILE A 471 30.69 -11.47 -8.13
CA ILE A 471 31.83 -12.38 -7.97
C ILE A 471 31.41 -13.56 -7.07
N TYR A 472 31.68 -14.79 -7.50
CA TYR A 472 31.42 -16.01 -6.71
C TYR A 472 32.17 -15.98 -5.38
N ASN A 473 31.53 -16.44 -4.31
CA ASN A 473 32.19 -16.66 -3.03
C ASN A 473 32.93 -18.02 -2.97
N GLU A 474 33.50 -18.32 -1.81
CA GLU A 474 34.13 -19.60 -1.45
C GLU A 474 33.25 -20.84 -1.60
N ASP A 475 31.93 -20.71 -1.68
CA ASP A 475 31.00 -21.82 -1.92
C ASP A 475 30.53 -21.90 -3.39
N LEU A 476 31.13 -21.09 -4.27
CA LEU A 476 30.73 -20.91 -5.67
C LEU A 476 29.28 -20.40 -5.82
N LEU A 477 28.89 -19.50 -4.91
CA LEU A 477 27.56 -18.90 -4.83
C LEU A 477 27.64 -17.40 -5.18
N ILE A 478 26.58 -16.87 -5.78
CA ILE A 478 26.40 -15.44 -6.07
C ILE A 478 25.16 -14.95 -5.35
N ASN A 479 25.33 -14.07 -4.36
CA ASN A 479 24.21 -13.42 -3.69
C ASN A 479 24.46 -11.90 -3.57
N PRO A 480 23.77 -11.06 -4.36
CA PRO A 480 23.86 -9.62 -4.22
C PRO A 480 22.90 -9.07 -3.14
N PHE A 481 21.93 -9.87 -2.67
CA PHE A 481 20.95 -9.45 -1.68
C PHE A 481 21.56 -9.37 -0.29
N LEU A 482 21.13 -8.39 0.52
CA LEU A 482 21.52 -8.26 1.93
C LEU A 482 23.04 -8.10 2.13
N SER A 483 23.75 -7.52 1.16
CA SER A 483 25.19 -7.30 1.25
C SER A 483 25.54 -6.29 2.34
N ASN A 484 26.53 -6.63 3.17
CA ASN A 484 27.04 -5.85 4.30
C ASN A 484 27.86 -4.61 3.85
N ARG A 485 27.22 -3.61 3.24
CA ARG A 485 27.79 -2.27 2.88
C ARG A 485 29.09 -2.25 2.06
N ILE A 486 29.65 -3.40 1.67
CA ILE A 486 30.80 -3.54 0.78
C ILE A 486 30.42 -4.57 -0.28
N SER A 487 29.82 -4.09 -1.38
CA SER A 487 29.52 -4.92 -2.55
C SER A 487 30.53 -4.61 -3.65
N MET A 488 31.26 -5.66 -4.03
CA MET A 488 32.31 -5.61 -5.04
C MET A 488 31.86 -6.39 -6.27
N MET A 489 31.94 -5.74 -7.42
CA MET A 489 31.63 -6.30 -8.73
C MET A 489 32.87 -6.38 -9.60
N ALA A 490 32.85 -7.29 -10.57
CA ALA A 490 33.81 -7.30 -11.66
C ALA A 490 33.22 -6.53 -12.85
N LEU A 491 33.91 -5.47 -13.28
CA LEU A 491 33.60 -4.76 -14.52
C LEU A 491 34.64 -5.10 -15.57
N GLN A 492 34.22 -5.43 -16.77
CA GLN A 492 35.09 -5.61 -17.93
C GLN A 492 34.98 -4.39 -18.84
N HIS A 493 36.10 -3.74 -19.14
CA HIS A 493 36.12 -2.66 -20.12
C HIS A 493 36.22 -3.23 -21.55
N LYS A 494 35.89 -2.44 -22.58
CA LYS A 494 35.97 -2.85 -24.00
C LYS A 494 37.36 -3.31 -24.47
N ASN A 495 38.42 -2.99 -23.71
CA ASN A 495 39.76 -3.52 -23.94
C ASN A 495 39.94 -4.98 -23.47
N GLY A 496 38.90 -5.60 -22.92
CA GLY A 496 38.89 -6.97 -22.40
C GLY A 496 39.38 -7.13 -20.97
N LYS A 497 39.95 -6.08 -20.36
CA LYS A 497 40.49 -6.12 -19.00
C LYS A 497 39.42 -5.83 -17.94
N TYR A 498 39.64 -6.34 -16.75
CA TYR A 498 38.75 -6.26 -15.61
C TYR A 498 39.25 -5.30 -14.54
N ALA A 499 38.32 -4.66 -13.85
CA ALA A 499 38.54 -3.92 -12.62
C ALA A 499 37.56 -4.35 -11.53
N LEU A 500 38.01 -4.26 -10.27
CA LEU A 500 37.14 -4.37 -9.10
C LEU A 500 36.40 -3.04 -8.90
N PHE A 501 35.07 -3.09 -8.80
CA PHE A 501 34.21 -1.92 -8.63
C PHE A 501 33.47 -2.00 -7.30
N ASN A 502 33.60 -0.95 -6.47
CA ASN A 502 32.86 -0.80 -5.23
C ASN A 502 31.59 0.02 -5.50
N GLU A 503 30.43 -0.61 -5.34
CA GLU A 503 29.15 0.02 -5.67
C GLU A 503 28.76 1.16 -4.72
N PHE A 504 29.14 1.06 -3.44
CA PHE A 504 28.80 2.05 -2.42
C PHE A 504 29.74 3.26 -2.48
N GLU A 505 31.03 3.03 -2.76
CA GLU A 505 31.99 4.11 -3.02
C GLU A 505 31.89 4.68 -4.45
N LYS A 506 31.12 4.04 -5.33
CA LYS A 506 30.84 4.46 -6.71
C LYS A 506 32.11 4.66 -7.55
N LYS A 507 33.13 3.83 -7.33
CA LYS A 507 34.42 3.90 -8.05
C LYS A 507 35.06 2.52 -8.20
N THR A 508 35.95 2.41 -9.19
CA THR A 508 36.85 1.27 -9.28
C THR A 508 37.92 1.36 -8.20
N VAL A 509 38.26 0.23 -7.60
CA VAL A 509 39.35 0.13 -6.61
C VAL A 509 40.66 -0.29 -7.28
N SER A 510 40.57 -0.93 -8.43
CA SER A 510 41.72 -1.25 -9.29
C SER A 510 41.61 -0.53 -10.63
N ASN A 511 42.72 -0.47 -11.37
CA ASN A 511 42.68 -0.15 -12.79
C ASN A 511 42.06 -1.32 -13.58
N PHE A 512 41.66 -1.07 -14.83
CA PHE A 512 41.28 -2.13 -15.78
C PHE A 512 42.53 -2.83 -16.30
N GLU A 513 43.13 -3.67 -15.46
CA GLU A 513 44.42 -4.33 -15.71
C GLU A 513 44.38 -5.86 -15.59
N TYR A 514 43.34 -6.40 -14.97
CA TYR A 514 43.20 -7.84 -14.75
C TYR A 514 42.67 -8.55 -16.00
N ASP A 515 43.20 -9.74 -16.29
CA ASP A 515 42.65 -10.63 -17.31
C ASP A 515 41.32 -11.24 -16.84
N ASN A 516 41.16 -11.44 -15.53
CA ASN A 516 39.93 -11.97 -14.94
C ASN A 516 39.85 -11.69 -13.43
N ILE A 517 38.62 -11.70 -12.89
CA ILE A 517 38.31 -11.71 -11.46
C ILE A 517 37.48 -12.97 -11.20
N VAL A 518 37.99 -13.86 -10.35
CA VAL A 518 37.58 -15.28 -10.30
C VAL A 518 36.64 -15.56 -9.13
N GLN A 519 37.09 -15.28 -7.91
CA GLN A 519 36.36 -15.57 -6.67
C GLN A 519 36.67 -14.50 -5.63
N LYS A 520 35.74 -14.31 -4.70
CA LYS A 520 35.94 -13.54 -3.49
C LYS A 520 35.90 -14.45 -2.27
N TYR A 521 36.55 -14.02 -1.20
CA TYR A 521 36.46 -14.64 0.11
C TYR A 521 36.30 -13.55 1.16
N THR A 522 35.38 -13.78 2.11
CA THR A 522 35.07 -12.82 3.17
C THR A 522 35.57 -13.35 4.51
N ALA A 523 36.55 -12.69 5.11
CA ALA A 523 37.01 -12.94 6.48
C ALA A 523 36.86 -11.66 7.32
N ASP A 524 37.93 -11.24 7.99
CA ASP A 524 38.08 -9.92 8.61
C ASP A 524 38.05 -8.79 7.57
N GLN A 525 38.51 -9.09 6.36
CA GLN A 525 38.42 -8.25 5.17
C GLN A 525 38.06 -9.08 3.93
N LEU A 526 37.85 -8.42 2.79
CA LEU A 526 37.60 -9.09 1.51
C LEU A 526 38.90 -9.37 0.77
N TYR A 527 39.00 -10.59 0.24
CA TYR A 527 40.09 -11.02 -0.64
C TYR A 527 39.52 -11.47 -1.97
N PHE A 528 40.26 -11.27 -3.05
CA PHE A 528 39.87 -11.60 -4.42
C PHE A 528 40.96 -12.38 -5.11
N ILE A 529 40.61 -13.54 -5.69
CA ILE A 529 41.46 -14.20 -6.68
C ILE A 529 41.30 -13.44 -8.00
N VAL A 530 42.43 -12.93 -8.48
CA VAL A 530 42.52 -12.14 -9.72
C VAL A 530 43.58 -12.73 -10.63
N VAL A 531 43.40 -12.55 -11.94
CA VAL A 531 44.35 -13.01 -12.95
C VAL A 531 45.00 -11.79 -13.60
N LYS A 532 46.33 -11.76 -13.65
CA LYS A 532 47.11 -10.74 -14.35
C LYS A 532 48.24 -11.41 -15.12
N ASN A 533 48.36 -11.09 -16.40
CA ASN A 533 49.32 -11.72 -17.32
C ASN A 533 49.20 -13.25 -17.32
N LYS A 534 47.97 -13.77 -17.32
CA LYS A 534 47.62 -15.21 -17.27
C LYS A 534 48.08 -15.94 -16.00
N LYS A 535 48.52 -15.23 -14.97
CA LYS A 535 48.88 -15.81 -13.68
C LYS A 535 47.92 -15.34 -12.60
N TYR A 536 47.63 -16.23 -11.67
CA TYR A 536 46.72 -16.01 -10.56
C TYR A 536 47.48 -15.40 -9.38
N GLY A 537 46.83 -14.46 -8.70
CA GLY A 537 47.26 -13.87 -7.44
C GLY A 537 46.05 -13.50 -6.58
N VAL A 538 46.31 -12.96 -5.39
CA VAL A 538 45.27 -12.50 -4.47
C VAL A 538 45.47 -11.04 -4.15
N VAL A 539 44.39 -10.27 -4.20
CA VAL A 539 44.36 -8.87 -3.74
C VAL A 539 43.31 -8.67 -2.67
N ASP A 540 43.48 -7.65 -1.82
CA ASP A 540 42.45 -7.22 -0.88
C ASP A 540 41.46 -6.23 -1.50
N ALA A 541 40.51 -5.75 -0.68
CA ALA A 541 39.52 -4.75 -1.07
C ALA A 541 40.11 -3.40 -1.49
N GLN A 542 41.36 -3.11 -1.16
CA GLN A 542 42.10 -1.90 -1.53
C GLN A 542 43.03 -2.12 -2.72
N ASN A 543 42.91 -3.27 -3.39
CA ASN A 543 43.75 -3.69 -4.51
C ASN A 543 45.23 -3.87 -4.14
N LYS A 544 45.55 -4.08 -2.85
CA LYS A 544 46.89 -4.44 -2.41
C LYS A 544 47.14 -5.90 -2.72
N ILE A 545 48.32 -6.21 -3.26
CA ILE A 545 48.74 -7.59 -3.53
C ILE A 545 49.00 -8.29 -2.20
N ILE A 546 48.29 -9.40 -1.98
CA ILE A 546 48.38 -10.28 -0.82
C ILE A 546 49.17 -11.54 -1.18
N VAL A 547 48.91 -12.08 -2.39
CA VAL A 547 49.65 -13.21 -2.96
C VAL A 547 50.06 -12.88 -4.40
N ASP A 548 51.34 -13.09 -4.70
CA ASP A 548 51.94 -12.73 -5.99
C ASP A 548 51.34 -13.49 -7.18
N PHE A 549 51.37 -12.83 -8.35
CA PHE A 549 50.87 -13.36 -9.62
C PHE A 549 51.82 -14.38 -10.26
N ILE A 550 52.05 -15.51 -9.59
CA ILE A 550 52.98 -16.56 -10.05
C ILE A 550 52.31 -17.92 -10.26
N TYR A 551 51.03 -18.05 -9.90
CA TYR A 551 50.30 -19.32 -9.91
C TYR A 551 49.56 -19.55 -11.23
N ASP A 552 49.43 -20.80 -11.63
CA ASP A 552 48.70 -21.21 -12.84
C ASP A 552 47.19 -21.23 -12.60
N GLU A 553 46.75 -21.60 -11.39
CA GLU A 553 45.36 -21.67 -10.95
C GLU A 553 45.28 -21.46 -9.42
N MET A 554 44.17 -20.94 -8.91
CA MET A 554 43.89 -20.80 -7.47
C MET A 554 42.40 -21.00 -7.19
N SER A 555 42.05 -21.44 -5.98
CA SER A 555 40.66 -21.60 -5.55
C SER A 555 40.46 -21.32 -4.07
N PHE A 556 39.46 -20.52 -3.73
CA PHE A 556 38.96 -20.32 -2.37
C PHE A 556 37.85 -21.30 -1.99
N ASN A 557 37.63 -22.37 -2.77
CA ASN A 557 36.55 -23.31 -2.50
C ASN A 557 36.63 -23.85 -1.06
N LYS A 558 35.54 -23.71 -0.30
CA LYS A 558 35.41 -24.17 1.10
C LYS A 558 36.46 -23.58 2.07
N VAL A 559 36.89 -22.35 1.86
CA VAL A 559 37.68 -21.62 2.86
C VAL A 559 36.73 -21.07 3.93
N TYR A 560 37.00 -21.30 5.22
CA TYR A 560 36.09 -20.93 6.31
C TYR A 560 36.79 -19.95 7.27
N SER A 561 36.10 -18.85 7.61
CA SER A 561 36.66 -17.74 8.41
C SER A 561 37.02 -18.12 9.85
N GLY A 562 36.38 -19.14 10.42
CA GLY A 562 36.65 -19.62 11.78
C GLY A 562 37.78 -20.65 11.90
N ILE A 563 38.40 -21.08 10.79
CA ILE A 563 39.37 -22.19 10.79
C ILE A 563 40.76 -21.70 10.42
N GLN A 564 41.72 -21.91 11.33
CA GLN A 564 43.12 -21.55 11.12
C GLN A 564 44.02 -22.78 10.89
N PRO A 565 45.05 -22.68 10.04
CA PRO A 565 45.36 -21.52 9.20
C PRO A 565 44.34 -21.36 8.06
N LEU A 566 44.13 -20.12 7.60
CA LEU A 566 43.44 -19.86 6.35
C LEU A 566 44.28 -20.39 5.18
N ALA A 567 43.91 -21.57 4.72
CA ALA A 567 44.65 -22.34 3.73
C ALA A 567 43.76 -22.65 2.52
N PHE A 568 44.33 -22.50 1.33
CA PHE A 568 43.61 -22.69 0.07
C PHE A 568 44.51 -23.29 -1.00
N VAL A 569 43.88 -23.79 -2.08
CA VAL A 569 44.58 -24.55 -3.12
C VAL A 569 45.13 -23.59 -4.18
N ALA A 570 46.38 -23.84 -4.58
CA ALA A 570 46.99 -23.20 -5.73
C ALA A 570 47.70 -24.24 -6.61
N LYS A 571 47.86 -23.91 -7.89
CA LYS A 571 48.63 -24.67 -8.87
C LYS A 571 49.84 -23.87 -9.31
N LYS A 572 50.99 -24.51 -9.38
CA LYS A 572 52.24 -23.93 -9.90
C LYS A 572 53.02 -25.03 -10.61
N ASP A 573 53.51 -24.71 -11.81
CA ASP A 573 54.28 -25.63 -12.64
C ASP A 573 53.55 -26.96 -12.87
N ASN A 574 52.24 -26.85 -13.17
CA ASN A 574 51.31 -27.96 -13.39
C ASN A 574 51.05 -28.90 -12.18
N LYS A 575 51.53 -28.57 -10.99
CA LYS A 575 51.25 -29.32 -9.76
C LYS A 575 50.48 -28.48 -8.75
N TYR A 576 49.68 -29.14 -7.93
CA TYR A 576 48.88 -28.49 -6.89
C TYR A 576 49.56 -28.56 -5.52
N GLY A 577 49.41 -27.48 -4.76
CA GLY A 577 49.87 -27.33 -3.38
C GLY A 577 48.88 -26.51 -2.56
N ILE A 578 49.19 -26.35 -1.27
CA ILE A 578 48.37 -25.57 -0.33
C ILE A 578 49.19 -24.38 0.12
N ILE A 579 48.60 -23.19 0.01
CA ILE A 579 49.24 -21.95 0.45
C ILE A 579 48.34 -21.16 1.39
N GLY A 580 48.95 -20.26 2.16
CA GLY A 580 48.26 -19.26 2.97
C GLY A 580 48.22 -17.89 2.29
N PHE A 581 47.47 -16.97 2.89
CA PHE A 581 47.35 -15.58 2.42
C PHE A 581 48.66 -14.77 2.54
N ASN A 582 49.63 -15.22 3.32
CA ASN A 582 50.97 -14.63 3.40
C ASN A 582 51.96 -15.27 2.42
N SER A 583 51.46 -15.97 1.39
CA SER A 583 52.26 -16.76 0.43
C SER A 583 53.08 -17.91 1.05
N THR A 584 52.83 -18.29 2.31
CA THR A 584 53.43 -19.50 2.91
C THR A 584 52.92 -20.74 2.19
N VAL A 585 53.84 -21.60 1.75
CA VAL A 585 53.54 -22.92 1.19
C VAL A 585 53.44 -23.94 2.32
N TRP A 586 52.22 -24.34 2.68
CA TRP A 586 51.96 -25.36 3.71
C TRP A 586 52.12 -26.77 3.17
N THR A 587 51.74 -26.98 1.91
CA THR A 587 51.88 -28.25 1.20
C THR A 587 52.61 -28.00 -0.12
N PRO A 588 53.74 -28.69 -0.38
CA PRO A 588 54.49 -28.53 -1.63
C PRO A 588 53.66 -28.79 -2.89
N PHE A 589 53.99 -28.10 -3.98
CA PHE A 589 53.38 -28.29 -5.30
C PHE A 589 53.84 -29.62 -5.91
N LYS A 590 53.18 -30.73 -5.53
CA LYS A 590 53.55 -32.08 -5.98
C LYS A 590 52.38 -32.95 -6.45
N TYR A 591 51.14 -32.55 -6.13
CA TYR A 591 49.96 -33.34 -6.46
C TYR A 591 49.43 -33.03 -7.87
N ASP A 592 48.84 -34.03 -8.52
CA ASP A 592 48.21 -33.88 -9.84
C ASP A 592 46.85 -33.17 -9.77
N GLY A 593 46.28 -33.10 -8.57
CA GLY A 593 45.01 -32.46 -8.26
C GLY A 593 44.84 -32.31 -6.76
N LEU A 594 44.20 -31.23 -6.32
CA LEU A 594 43.95 -30.99 -4.91
C LEU A 594 42.64 -30.24 -4.73
N GLU A 595 41.77 -30.72 -3.85
CA GLU A 595 40.48 -30.09 -3.57
C GLU A 595 40.23 -30.13 -2.06
N LYS A 596 39.84 -28.99 -1.47
CA LYS A 596 39.43 -28.92 -0.08
C LYS A 596 38.08 -29.62 0.08
N ILE A 597 37.99 -30.53 1.04
CA ILE A 597 36.80 -31.37 1.22
C ILE A 597 36.16 -31.24 2.60
N SER A 598 36.77 -30.55 3.56
CA SER A 598 36.26 -30.41 4.93
C SER A 598 36.46 -28.99 5.47
N GLU A 599 35.63 -28.63 6.46
CA GLU A 599 35.84 -27.45 7.31
C GLU A 599 37.17 -27.50 8.07
N GLU A 600 37.61 -28.69 8.51
CA GLU A 600 38.82 -28.88 9.32
C GLU A 600 40.13 -28.87 8.51
N ASN A 601 40.17 -28.16 7.37
CA ASN A 601 41.34 -28.09 6.48
C ASN A 601 41.85 -29.48 6.03
N LEU A 602 40.92 -30.35 5.64
CA LEU A 602 41.22 -31.60 4.96
C LEU A 602 41.03 -31.46 3.45
N PHE A 603 41.90 -32.13 2.70
CA PHE A 603 41.98 -32.05 1.25
C PHE A 603 42.05 -33.45 0.66
N LYS A 604 41.38 -33.68 -0.48
CA LYS A 604 41.66 -34.84 -1.32
C LYS A 604 42.79 -34.52 -2.27
N ALA A 605 43.89 -35.25 -2.17
CA ALA A 605 45.10 -35.08 -2.95
C ALA A 605 45.22 -36.21 -3.96
N LYS A 606 45.32 -35.85 -5.24
CA LYS A 606 45.43 -36.78 -6.36
C LYS A 606 46.89 -37.05 -6.70
N THR A 607 47.25 -38.33 -6.82
CA THR A 607 48.53 -38.77 -7.39
C THR A 607 48.25 -39.86 -8.42
N GLY A 608 48.60 -39.60 -9.68
CA GLY A 608 48.22 -40.44 -10.81
C GLY A 608 46.71 -40.51 -10.98
N LYS A 609 46.13 -41.70 -10.74
CA LYS A 609 44.68 -41.96 -10.89
C LYS A 609 43.91 -42.01 -9.57
N THR A 610 44.59 -42.00 -8.43
CA THR A 610 43.96 -42.22 -7.13
C THR A 610 44.14 -41.02 -6.20
N TYR A 611 43.32 -40.96 -5.16
CA TYR A 611 43.27 -39.90 -4.17
C TYR A 611 43.59 -40.40 -2.76
N GLN A 612 44.15 -39.53 -1.94
CA GLN A 612 44.30 -39.70 -0.49
C GLN A 612 43.82 -38.44 0.24
N ILE A 613 43.46 -38.59 1.51
CA ILE A 613 43.11 -37.48 2.40
C ILE A 613 44.39 -36.98 3.04
N ILE A 614 44.65 -35.69 2.90
CA ILE A 614 45.73 -35.00 3.59
C ILE A 614 45.18 -33.84 4.40
N ASN A 615 45.89 -33.47 5.46
CA ASN A 615 45.68 -32.17 6.10
C ASN A 615 46.49 -31.07 5.39
N TYR A 616 46.30 -29.81 5.81
CA TYR A 616 47.02 -28.67 5.26
C TYR A 616 48.55 -28.74 5.40
N LYS A 617 49.07 -29.51 6.37
CA LYS A 617 50.52 -29.75 6.60
C LYS A 617 51.08 -30.88 5.74
N ASN A 618 50.32 -31.36 4.75
CA ASN A 618 50.72 -32.45 3.86
C ASN A 618 50.88 -33.81 4.59
N GLU A 619 50.24 -34.00 5.75
CA GLU A 619 50.20 -35.29 6.44
C GLU A 619 49.07 -36.13 5.85
N ILE A 620 49.39 -37.36 5.41
CA ILE A 620 48.41 -38.31 4.89
C ILE A 620 47.68 -38.97 6.07
N LEU A 621 46.35 -38.91 6.07
CA LEU A 621 45.53 -39.41 7.19
C LEU A 621 45.06 -40.86 7.01
N ASN A 622 45.06 -41.37 5.78
CA ASN A 622 44.55 -42.69 5.42
C ASN A 622 45.61 -43.58 4.76
N LYS A 623 45.56 -44.88 5.06
CA LYS A 623 46.52 -45.86 4.50
C LYS A 623 46.29 -46.18 3.02
N ASN A 624 45.03 -46.34 2.61
CA ASN A 624 44.67 -46.81 1.26
C ASN A 624 44.39 -45.65 0.32
N SER A 625 44.71 -45.76 -0.96
CA SER A 625 44.27 -44.79 -1.97
C SER A 625 42.88 -45.13 -2.52
N PHE A 626 42.16 -44.11 -2.98
CA PHE A 626 40.77 -44.19 -3.44
C PHE A 626 40.63 -43.74 -4.90
N ASP A 627 39.59 -44.19 -5.60
CA ASP A 627 39.24 -43.69 -6.92
C ASP A 627 38.63 -42.28 -6.84
N ASP A 628 37.88 -41.99 -5.78
CA ASP A 628 37.44 -40.64 -5.41
C ASP A 628 37.10 -40.54 -3.91
N ILE A 629 37.01 -39.31 -3.41
CA ILE A 629 36.60 -38.98 -2.04
C ILE A 629 35.56 -37.85 -2.11
N ALA A 630 34.42 -38.07 -1.46
CA ALA A 630 33.34 -37.09 -1.32
C ALA A 630 33.73 -35.93 -0.39
N GLY A 631 32.92 -34.86 -0.37
CA GLY A 631 33.02 -33.85 0.66
C GLY A 631 32.71 -34.43 2.04
N PHE A 632 33.38 -33.93 3.07
CA PHE A 632 33.01 -34.19 4.45
C PHE A 632 31.69 -33.48 4.79
N GLU A 633 30.77 -34.23 5.40
CA GLU A 633 29.60 -33.69 6.07
C GLU A 633 29.79 -33.96 7.58
N GLY A 634 30.04 -32.90 8.34
CA GLY A 634 30.56 -33.04 9.70
C GLY A 634 31.92 -33.75 9.73
N LYS A 635 32.01 -34.85 10.50
CA LYS A 635 33.27 -35.59 10.71
C LYS A 635 33.44 -36.83 9.81
N GLN A 636 32.56 -37.01 8.83
CA GLN A 636 32.55 -38.18 7.97
C GLN A 636 32.52 -37.81 6.49
N ALA A 637 33.15 -38.63 5.67
CA ALA A 637 33.09 -38.57 4.22
C ALA A 637 32.90 -39.97 3.62
N LEU A 638 32.42 -40.02 2.39
CA LEU A 638 32.39 -41.25 1.60
C LEU A 638 33.68 -41.38 0.78
N THR A 639 34.27 -42.57 0.80
CA THR A 639 35.42 -42.93 -0.03
C THR A 639 34.99 -43.98 -1.05
N PHE A 640 35.51 -43.91 -2.27
CA PHE A 640 35.15 -44.81 -3.35
C PHE A 640 36.37 -45.57 -3.86
N SER A 641 36.26 -46.89 -4.03
CA SER A 641 37.34 -47.73 -4.56
C SER A 641 36.75 -48.96 -5.27
N LYS A 642 37.07 -49.13 -6.54
CA LYS A 642 36.64 -50.27 -7.39
C LYS A 642 35.13 -50.50 -7.39
N GLY A 643 34.35 -49.41 -7.36
CA GLY A 643 32.89 -49.43 -7.31
C GLY A 643 32.26 -49.76 -5.96
N MET A 644 33.09 -49.81 -4.91
CA MET A 644 32.68 -49.90 -3.52
C MET A 644 32.82 -48.55 -2.84
N MET A 645 31.95 -48.26 -1.90
CA MET A 645 31.97 -47.09 -1.02
C MET A 645 32.19 -47.53 0.43
N ARG A 646 32.94 -46.72 1.17
CA ARG A 646 33.05 -46.86 2.63
C ARG A 646 33.13 -45.51 3.32
N VAL A 647 32.51 -45.41 4.50
CA VAL A 647 32.56 -44.20 5.33
C VAL A 647 33.89 -44.11 6.06
N ILE A 648 34.53 -42.94 5.99
CA ILE A 648 35.79 -42.62 6.67
C ILE A 648 35.60 -41.42 7.61
N SER A 649 36.28 -41.44 8.75
CA SER A 649 36.34 -40.32 9.69
C SER A 649 37.33 -39.25 9.23
N ASN A 650 37.24 -38.06 9.84
CA ASN A 650 38.21 -36.97 9.69
C ASN A 650 39.63 -37.33 10.17
N LYS A 651 39.79 -38.45 10.89
CA LYS A 651 41.09 -39.02 11.28
C LYS A 651 41.62 -40.06 10.30
N GLY A 652 40.89 -40.35 9.21
CA GLY A 652 41.27 -41.36 8.22
C GLY A 652 40.94 -42.80 8.62
N GLU A 653 40.10 -43.00 9.62
CA GLU A 653 39.67 -44.34 10.10
C GLU A 653 38.33 -44.72 9.48
N PHE A 654 38.18 -45.95 9.00
CA PHE A 654 36.89 -46.41 8.48
C PHE A 654 35.89 -46.65 9.61
N THR A 655 34.71 -46.04 9.52
CA THR A 655 33.65 -46.16 10.53
C THR A 655 32.41 -46.90 10.03
N GLY A 656 32.29 -47.13 8.71
CA GLY A 656 31.17 -47.82 8.09
C GLY A 656 31.54 -49.18 7.51
N ILE A 657 30.52 -49.95 7.13
CA ILE A 657 30.65 -51.14 6.29
C ILE A 657 30.86 -50.73 4.83
N GLU A 658 31.40 -51.65 4.03
CA GLU A 658 31.64 -51.45 2.61
C GLU A 658 30.38 -51.80 1.80
N GLU A 659 29.98 -50.94 0.88
CA GLU A 659 28.75 -51.07 0.09
C GLU A 659 28.98 -50.76 -1.39
N LYS A 660 28.20 -51.36 -2.29
CA LYS A 660 28.29 -51.03 -3.72
C LYS A 660 27.72 -49.64 -3.98
N MET A 661 28.56 -48.71 -4.43
CA MET A 661 28.15 -47.35 -4.77
C MET A 661 29.23 -46.64 -5.58
N GLN A 662 28.79 -45.76 -6.49
CA GLN A 662 29.65 -44.90 -7.30
C GLN A 662 29.52 -43.43 -6.85
N PRO A 663 30.57 -42.61 -7.00
CA PRO A 663 30.48 -41.17 -6.75
C PRO A 663 29.45 -40.53 -7.69
N HIS A 664 28.86 -39.44 -7.24
CA HIS A 664 27.92 -38.66 -8.04
C HIS A 664 28.71 -37.69 -8.92
N GLU A 665 28.33 -37.59 -10.19
CA GLU A 665 28.88 -36.59 -11.10
C GLU A 665 27.79 -35.58 -11.43
N GLY A 666 27.98 -34.32 -11.05
CA GLY A 666 26.99 -33.26 -11.26
C GLY A 666 27.63 -31.91 -11.57
N TYR A 667 26.80 -30.86 -11.58
CA TYR A 667 27.22 -29.47 -11.80
C TYR A 667 27.60 -28.81 -10.47
N LYS A 668 28.70 -28.03 -10.43
CA LYS A 668 29.21 -27.40 -9.20
C LYS A 668 28.69 -25.98 -9.00
N THR A 669 28.36 -25.28 -10.09
CA THR A 669 27.74 -23.95 -10.07
C THR A 669 26.33 -23.97 -10.65
N PHE A 670 25.51 -22.99 -10.27
CA PHE A 670 24.16 -22.88 -10.84
C PHE A 670 24.22 -22.52 -12.33
N ASP A 671 25.20 -21.72 -12.75
CA ASP A 671 25.37 -21.36 -14.16
C ASP A 671 25.73 -22.57 -15.02
N GLU A 672 26.56 -23.49 -14.51
CA GLU A 672 26.83 -24.78 -15.18
C GLU A 672 25.55 -25.61 -15.35
N LEU A 673 24.74 -25.74 -14.28
CA LEU A 673 23.46 -26.44 -14.33
C LEU A 673 22.56 -25.83 -15.40
N LYS A 674 22.39 -24.51 -15.36
CA LYS A 674 21.52 -23.76 -16.26
C LYS A 674 21.97 -23.84 -17.72
N LEU A 675 23.25 -23.65 -17.98
CA LEU A 675 23.80 -23.74 -19.34
C LEU A 675 23.66 -25.16 -19.90
N ALA A 676 23.90 -26.18 -19.08
CA ALA A 676 23.73 -27.56 -19.50
C ALA A 676 22.26 -27.91 -19.76
N PHE A 677 21.32 -27.38 -18.97
CA PHE A 677 19.89 -27.51 -19.24
C PHE A 677 19.54 -26.92 -20.61
N ILE A 678 19.97 -25.67 -20.87
CA ILE A 678 19.72 -24.98 -22.14
C ILE A 678 20.31 -25.79 -23.31
N GLN A 679 21.55 -26.27 -23.19
CA GLN A 679 22.19 -27.11 -24.20
C GLN A 679 21.43 -28.42 -24.45
N ALA A 680 20.94 -29.07 -23.38
CA ALA A 680 20.13 -30.27 -23.48
C ALA A 680 18.81 -30.03 -24.22
N MET A 681 18.15 -28.91 -23.94
CA MET A 681 16.92 -28.52 -24.63
C MET A 681 17.15 -28.13 -26.09
N ASP A 682 18.27 -27.45 -26.40
CA ASP A 682 18.60 -26.99 -27.75
C ASP A 682 19.13 -28.08 -28.69
N SER A 683 19.65 -29.17 -28.13
CA SER A 683 20.19 -30.28 -28.92
C SER A 683 19.13 -30.90 -29.84
N LYS A 684 19.53 -31.37 -31.02
CA LYS A 684 18.61 -31.99 -31.99
C LYS A 684 18.11 -33.37 -31.57
N ASP A 685 18.94 -34.11 -30.84
CA ASP A 685 18.64 -35.43 -30.30
C ASP A 685 18.43 -35.36 -28.78
N ASP A 686 18.25 -36.51 -28.14
CA ASP A 686 18.00 -36.59 -26.69
C ASP A 686 19.25 -36.95 -25.87
N GLU A 687 20.45 -37.02 -26.48
CA GLU A 687 21.65 -37.49 -25.77
C GLU A 687 22.13 -36.49 -24.70
N ALA A 688 22.19 -35.20 -25.05
CA ALA A 688 22.51 -34.16 -24.08
C ALA A 688 21.46 -34.10 -22.94
N LEU A 689 20.20 -34.42 -23.25
CA LEU A 689 19.14 -34.51 -22.27
C LEU A 689 19.30 -35.71 -21.32
N LYS A 690 19.66 -36.88 -21.83
CA LYS A 690 19.98 -38.05 -20.98
C LYS A 690 21.14 -37.75 -20.03
N ILE A 691 22.18 -37.08 -20.54
CA ILE A 691 23.33 -36.66 -19.73
C ILE A 691 22.89 -35.68 -18.64
N PHE A 692 22.08 -34.68 -19.00
CA PHE A 692 21.55 -33.72 -18.04
C PHE A 692 20.79 -34.42 -16.91
N VAL A 693 19.81 -35.27 -17.24
CA VAL A 693 19.01 -36.02 -16.26
C VAL A 693 19.89 -36.84 -15.34
N LYS A 694 20.85 -37.60 -15.90
CA LYS A 694 21.77 -38.44 -15.11
C LYS A 694 22.57 -37.62 -14.09
N LYS A 695 22.93 -36.38 -14.42
CA LYS A 695 23.72 -35.47 -13.57
C LYS A 695 22.89 -34.67 -12.57
N THR A 696 21.57 -34.61 -12.71
CA THR A 696 20.69 -33.80 -11.86
C THR A 696 19.66 -34.61 -11.07
N ALA A 697 19.43 -35.86 -11.44
CA ALA A 697 18.64 -36.82 -10.68
C ALA A 697 19.43 -37.31 -9.44
N PRO A 698 18.75 -37.73 -8.37
CA PRO A 698 19.43 -38.28 -7.20
C PRO A 698 20.19 -39.56 -7.56
N SER A 699 21.31 -39.80 -6.88
CA SER A 699 22.05 -41.07 -6.91
C SER A 699 22.17 -41.64 -5.49
N PRO A 700 22.62 -42.90 -5.31
CA PRO A 700 22.82 -43.46 -3.97
C PRO A 700 23.76 -42.61 -3.11
N HIS A 701 24.77 -41.98 -3.72
CA HIS A 701 25.67 -41.03 -3.05
C HIS A 701 24.92 -39.79 -2.52
N ILE A 702 24.07 -39.17 -3.33
CA ILE A 702 23.30 -37.98 -2.90
C ILE A 702 22.28 -38.36 -1.81
N LEU A 703 21.57 -39.49 -1.99
CA LEU A 703 20.61 -39.99 -1.00
C LEU A 703 21.26 -40.48 0.29
N TYR A 704 22.60 -40.67 0.32
CA TYR A 704 23.31 -40.88 1.57
C TYR A 704 23.18 -39.66 2.49
N PHE A 705 23.31 -38.45 1.93
CA PHE A 705 23.26 -37.19 2.68
C PHE A 705 21.86 -36.57 2.76
N LEU A 706 20.97 -36.94 1.84
CA LEU A 706 19.64 -36.37 1.73
C LEU A 706 18.57 -37.40 2.05
N LYS A 707 18.14 -37.43 3.32
CA LYS A 707 17.17 -38.40 3.84
C LYS A 707 15.72 -37.91 3.87
N ASN A 708 15.48 -36.61 3.75
CA ASN A 708 14.15 -36.03 3.91
C ASN A 708 13.75 -35.19 2.69
N ASN A 709 12.46 -35.20 2.38
CA ASN A 709 11.84 -34.37 1.37
C ASN A 709 11.86 -32.90 1.83
N MET A 710 12.39 -31.99 1.02
CA MET A 710 12.52 -30.59 1.40
C MET A 710 11.19 -29.84 1.50
N PHE A 711 10.14 -30.33 0.83
CA PHE A 711 8.82 -29.70 0.78
C PHE A 711 7.89 -30.23 1.86
N THR A 712 7.88 -31.56 2.09
CA THR A 712 6.98 -32.21 3.06
C THR A 712 7.65 -32.51 4.41
N ARG A 713 8.99 -32.50 4.46
CA ARG A 713 9.84 -32.93 5.60
C ARG A 713 9.77 -34.43 5.92
N GLU A 714 9.01 -35.20 5.14
CA GLU A 714 8.90 -36.65 5.27
C GLU A 714 10.17 -37.35 4.80
N GLU A 715 10.41 -38.57 5.27
CA GLU A 715 11.58 -39.36 4.90
C GLU A 715 11.50 -39.87 3.44
N LEU A 716 12.63 -39.84 2.73
CA LEU A 716 12.78 -40.32 1.37
C LEU A 716 13.18 -41.81 1.37
N TYR A 717 12.21 -42.69 1.16
CA TYR A 717 12.45 -44.13 1.01
C TYR A 717 12.62 -44.52 -0.46
N ILE A 718 13.79 -44.21 -1.05
CA ILE A 718 14.08 -44.50 -2.46
C ILE A 718 15.12 -45.62 -2.56
N ASN A 719 14.70 -46.78 -3.04
CA ASN A 719 15.58 -47.92 -3.35
C ASN A 719 16.10 -47.85 -4.80
N GLU A 720 16.89 -48.83 -5.24
CA GLU A 720 17.46 -48.87 -6.60
C GLU A 720 16.39 -48.84 -7.70
N SER A 721 15.29 -49.58 -7.55
CA SER A 721 14.17 -49.54 -8.50
C SER A 721 13.51 -48.16 -8.55
N GLY A 722 13.42 -47.48 -7.41
CA GLY A 722 12.97 -46.10 -7.30
C GLY A 722 13.89 -45.12 -8.03
N LEU A 723 15.22 -45.28 -7.90
CA LEU A 723 16.20 -44.46 -8.64
C LEU A 723 16.11 -44.64 -10.16
N GLN A 724 15.90 -45.87 -10.63
CA GLN A 724 15.69 -46.16 -12.05
C GLN A 724 14.38 -45.56 -12.55
N HIS A 725 13.31 -45.68 -11.75
CA HIS A 725 12.02 -45.05 -12.04
C HIS A 725 12.15 -43.53 -12.12
N ILE A 726 12.83 -42.91 -11.15
CA ILE A 726 13.07 -41.46 -11.12
C ILE A 726 13.80 -41.02 -12.38
N ASN A 727 14.93 -41.64 -12.72
CA ASN A 727 15.69 -41.27 -13.93
C ASN A 727 14.85 -41.40 -15.20
N LYS A 728 14.11 -42.50 -15.35
CA LYS A 728 13.25 -42.74 -16.52
C LYS A 728 12.15 -41.68 -16.62
N LYS A 729 11.39 -41.47 -15.55
CA LYS A 729 10.29 -40.52 -15.52
C LYS A 729 10.76 -39.08 -15.70
N TYR A 730 11.92 -38.74 -15.12
CA TYR A 730 12.52 -37.42 -15.27
C TYR A 730 12.92 -37.16 -16.72
N PHE A 731 13.54 -38.15 -17.38
CA PHE A 731 13.84 -38.06 -18.81
C PHE A 731 12.58 -37.93 -19.66
N GLU A 732 11.55 -38.74 -19.42
CA GLU A 732 10.28 -38.69 -20.16
C GLU A 732 9.61 -37.31 -20.05
N ASP A 733 9.53 -36.75 -18.84
CA ASP A 733 8.89 -35.45 -18.61
C ASP A 733 9.67 -34.29 -19.24
N LEU A 734 11.00 -34.29 -19.13
CA LEU A 734 11.82 -33.25 -19.76
C LEU A 734 11.83 -33.38 -21.28
N ARG A 735 11.76 -34.60 -21.81
CA ARG A 735 11.66 -34.86 -23.24
C ARG A 735 10.31 -34.39 -23.78
N GLU A 736 9.23 -34.69 -23.08
CA GLU A 736 7.89 -34.17 -23.40
C GLU A 736 7.91 -32.63 -23.40
N PHE A 737 8.45 -32.01 -22.36
CA PHE A 737 8.61 -30.56 -22.28
C PHE A 737 9.43 -30.00 -23.46
N LYS A 738 10.54 -30.64 -23.82
CA LYS A 738 11.39 -30.23 -24.95
C LYS A 738 10.61 -30.14 -26.25
N TYR A 739 9.89 -31.20 -26.62
CA TYR A 739 9.21 -31.27 -27.93
C TYR A 739 7.85 -30.55 -27.95
N SER A 740 7.13 -30.49 -26.82
CA SER A 740 5.81 -29.84 -26.75
C SER A 740 5.87 -28.35 -26.44
N MET A 741 6.82 -27.92 -25.60
CA MET A 741 6.92 -26.56 -25.08
C MET A 741 8.17 -25.84 -25.58
N TRP A 742 9.38 -26.36 -25.28
CA TRP A 742 10.65 -25.67 -25.55
C TRP A 742 10.84 -25.27 -27.02
N ASN A 743 10.52 -26.19 -27.92
CA ASN A 743 10.65 -26.00 -29.37
C ASN A 743 9.48 -25.26 -30.02
N SER A 744 8.42 -24.97 -29.27
CA SER A 744 7.15 -24.47 -29.83
C SER A 744 6.75 -23.14 -29.21
N ILE A 745 6.30 -23.14 -27.96
CA ILE A 745 5.64 -21.98 -27.33
C ILE A 745 6.40 -21.39 -26.15
N TYR A 746 7.44 -22.05 -25.64
CA TYR A 746 8.16 -21.59 -24.47
C TYR A 746 9.05 -20.37 -24.79
N ASN A 747 8.98 -19.34 -23.96
CA ASN A 747 9.84 -18.16 -24.07
C ASN A 747 11.25 -18.44 -23.55
N GLN A 748 12.15 -18.87 -24.44
CA GLN A 748 13.53 -19.20 -24.09
C GLN A 748 14.34 -18.02 -23.50
N ASN A 749 13.92 -16.77 -23.75
CA ASN A 749 14.59 -15.61 -23.16
C ASN A 749 14.51 -15.60 -21.62
N SER A 750 13.48 -16.25 -21.04
CA SER A 750 13.33 -16.36 -19.59
C SER A 750 14.49 -17.10 -18.92
N LEU A 751 15.18 -17.99 -19.65
CA LEU A 751 16.40 -18.64 -19.17
C LEU A 751 17.66 -17.96 -19.71
N ARG A 752 17.67 -17.51 -20.97
CA ARG A 752 18.90 -16.99 -21.59
C ARG A 752 19.28 -15.58 -21.14
N LYS A 753 18.31 -14.72 -20.81
CA LYS A 753 18.55 -13.29 -20.53
C LYS A 753 18.50 -12.94 -19.04
N ILE A 754 17.87 -13.79 -18.23
CA ILE A 754 17.71 -13.54 -16.79
C ILE A 754 18.94 -14.07 -16.05
N THR A 755 19.48 -13.27 -15.14
CA THR A 755 20.54 -13.71 -14.23
C THR A 755 19.93 -14.36 -12.99
N ASP A 756 20.51 -15.48 -12.58
CA ASP A 756 20.11 -16.22 -11.38
C ASP A 756 21.09 -15.93 -10.24
N PHE A 757 20.55 -15.80 -9.03
CA PHE A 757 21.34 -15.64 -7.80
C PHE A 757 21.09 -16.82 -6.89
N THR A 758 22.08 -17.19 -6.11
CA THR A 758 21.98 -18.28 -5.12
C THR A 758 21.70 -17.71 -3.75
N ILE A 759 20.75 -18.30 -3.03
CA ILE A 759 20.36 -17.86 -1.69
C ILE A 759 20.26 -19.04 -0.73
N HIS A 760 20.50 -18.79 0.55
CA HIS A 760 20.17 -19.75 1.60
C HIS A 760 18.69 -19.59 1.98
N SER A 761 17.91 -20.66 1.82
CA SER A 761 16.49 -20.68 2.14
C SER A 761 16.10 -22.05 2.68
N ARG A 762 15.32 -22.06 3.78
CA ARG A 762 14.80 -23.29 4.41
C ARG A 762 15.88 -24.35 4.74
N GLY A 763 17.10 -23.91 5.07
CA GLY A 763 18.22 -24.79 5.42
C GLY A 763 19.03 -25.33 4.25
N PHE A 764 18.72 -24.93 3.01
CA PHE A 764 19.45 -25.35 1.81
C PHE A 764 19.87 -24.14 0.97
N VAL A 765 20.85 -24.36 0.09
CA VAL A 765 21.19 -23.41 -0.96
C VAL A 765 20.31 -23.69 -2.17
N THR A 766 19.60 -22.68 -2.63
CA THR A 766 18.77 -22.69 -3.85
C THR A 766 19.07 -21.45 -4.69
N ASN A 767 18.29 -21.18 -5.74
CA ASN A 767 18.40 -19.97 -6.55
C ASN A 767 17.14 -19.07 -6.52
N ALA A 768 17.34 -17.81 -6.91
CA ALA A 768 16.37 -16.73 -6.90
C ALA A 768 16.55 -15.80 -8.12
N ARG A 769 15.46 -15.13 -8.50
CA ARG A 769 15.37 -14.18 -9.63
C ARG A 769 14.60 -12.93 -9.22
N THR A 770 14.93 -11.80 -9.84
CA THR A 770 14.28 -10.50 -9.56
C THR A 770 13.22 -10.07 -10.56
N GLU A 771 13.19 -10.68 -11.75
CA GLU A 771 12.36 -10.22 -12.88
C GLU A 771 11.33 -11.25 -13.33
N ASP A 772 11.70 -12.54 -13.29
CA ASP A 772 10.82 -13.64 -13.64
C ASP A 772 10.88 -14.72 -12.56
N HIS A 773 9.87 -14.75 -11.70
CA HIS A 773 9.80 -15.71 -10.60
C HIS A 773 9.43 -17.12 -11.06
N ALA A 774 8.85 -17.31 -12.25
CA ALA A 774 8.26 -18.58 -12.67
C ALA A 774 9.13 -19.39 -13.65
N PHE A 775 10.30 -18.86 -14.05
CA PHE A 775 11.16 -19.47 -15.08
C PHE A 775 10.36 -19.64 -16.38
N GLY A 776 9.64 -18.59 -16.78
CA GLY A 776 8.62 -18.61 -17.83
C GLY A 776 7.26 -19.12 -17.32
N ASP A 777 6.34 -19.44 -18.24
CA ASP A 777 4.94 -19.76 -17.91
C ASP A 777 4.71 -21.20 -17.38
N THR A 778 5.75 -21.84 -16.81
CA THR A 778 5.68 -23.28 -16.48
C THR A 778 6.22 -23.59 -15.09
N ARG A 779 5.32 -23.98 -14.18
CA ARG A 779 5.68 -24.53 -12.84
C ARG A 779 6.61 -25.74 -12.89
N PHE A 780 6.66 -26.44 -14.03
CA PHE A 780 7.56 -27.56 -14.24
C PHE A 780 9.03 -27.14 -14.09
N LEU A 781 9.45 -26.05 -14.75
CA LEU A 781 10.84 -25.60 -14.66
C LEU A 781 11.21 -25.02 -13.30
N GLU A 782 10.24 -24.52 -12.54
CA GLU A 782 10.48 -24.13 -11.14
C GLU A 782 11.02 -25.34 -10.36
N SER A 783 10.38 -26.49 -10.46
CA SER A 783 10.83 -27.70 -9.75
C SER A 783 12.13 -28.31 -10.30
N VAL A 784 12.49 -28.02 -11.57
CA VAL A 784 13.71 -28.53 -12.20
C VAL A 784 14.93 -27.66 -11.84
N LEU A 785 14.78 -26.34 -11.96
CA LEU A 785 15.88 -25.37 -11.83
C LEU A 785 15.74 -24.50 -10.59
N ARG A 786 14.59 -23.83 -10.36
CA ARG A 786 14.40 -22.82 -9.29
C ARG A 786 14.56 -23.38 -7.87
N ASP A 787 14.05 -24.58 -7.65
CA ASP A 787 14.10 -25.25 -6.36
C ASP A 787 15.25 -26.27 -6.31
N ALA A 788 16.15 -26.25 -7.30
CA ALA A 788 17.34 -27.09 -7.27
C ALA A 788 18.20 -26.77 -6.04
N ILE A 789 18.76 -27.80 -5.43
CA ILE A 789 19.50 -27.71 -4.19
C ILE A 789 20.93 -28.19 -4.36
N LYS A 790 21.86 -27.59 -3.61
CA LYS A 790 23.26 -28.01 -3.60
C LYS A 790 23.53 -29.01 -2.46
N ILE A 791 23.96 -30.23 -2.79
CA ILE A 791 24.27 -31.31 -1.84
C ILE A 791 25.66 -31.88 -2.15
N ASN A 792 26.52 -31.98 -1.13
CA ASN A 792 27.90 -32.45 -1.23
C ASN A 792 28.71 -31.83 -2.42
N GLY A 793 28.40 -30.57 -2.75
CA GLY A 793 29.06 -29.82 -3.82
C GLY A 793 28.37 -29.84 -5.19
N PHE A 794 27.29 -30.60 -5.36
CA PHE A 794 26.58 -30.75 -6.64
C PHE A 794 25.16 -30.21 -6.60
N TRP A 795 24.72 -29.60 -7.70
CA TRP A 795 23.34 -29.15 -7.88
C TRP A 795 22.45 -30.31 -8.32
N ILE A 796 21.43 -30.58 -7.51
CA ILE A 796 20.45 -31.65 -7.70
C ILE A 796 19.08 -31.01 -7.84
N SER A 797 18.31 -31.45 -8.83
CA SER A 797 16.97 -30.93 -8.99
C SER A 797 16.05 -31.48 -7.91
N SER A 798 15.18 -30.64 -7.36
CA SER A 798 14.13 -31.03 -6.43
C SER A 798 12.92 -31.72 -7.07
N TYR A 799 12.89 -31.89 -8.41
CA TYR A 799 11.72 -32.41 -9.12
C TYR A 799 11.27 -33.78 -8.61
N PHE A 800 12.22 -34.66 -8.26
CA PHE A 800 11.94 -35.98 -7.73
C PHE A 800 11.32 -35.98 -6.32
N MET A 801 11.32 -34.82 -5.64
CA MET A 801 10.66 -34.64 -4.34
C MET A 801 9.23 -34.11 -4.47
N SER A 802 8.76 -33.86 -5.69
CA SER A 802 7.37 -33.48 -5.93
C SER A 802 6.45 -34.71 -5.82
N ARG A 803 5.14 -34.48 -5.68
CA ARG A 803 4.11 -35.55 -5.60
C ARG A 803 4.01 -36.45 -6.86
N LYS A 804 4.89 -36.28 -7.84
CA LYS A 804 4.92 -37.03 -9.09
C LYS A 804 5.79 -38.31 -9.02
N PHE A 805 6.51 -38.49 -7.92
CA PHE A 805 7.35 -39.63 -7.59
C PHE A 805 6.96 -40.11 -6.20
#